data_AF-A0A2K9BZM3-F1
#
_entry.id   AF-A0A2K9BZM3-F1
#
_cell.length_a   1.000
_cell.length_b   1.000
_cell.length_c   1.000
_cell.angle_alpha   90.00
_cell.angle_beta   90.00
_cell.angle_gamma   90.00
#
_symmetry.space_group_name_H-M   'P 1'
#
loop_
_entity.id
_entity.type
_entity.pdbx_description
1 polymer ?
#
loop_
_entity_poly.entity_id
_entity_poly.type
_entity_poly.pdbx_seq_one_letter_code
_entity_poly.pdbx_strand_id
1 'polypeptide(L)'
;MRTYAKNGVFSALVGVLISLTNTVIQFLMIYWILNAYGTEFNGFIKITTALAVLGGTAEGAMGISTVILLMKPIANHDYIAANEIYSTAKQKYHNNVTRGIIIIGLISILYPLEVVIFPYIVNGQKIPPFSEWGIQAGTNTDGTVNFIQFWHMSLIILIFGFKQVVTMGFFGVYENILQADQKNGVRRIIILFADVVVYGSLFALLNVSITRTENISPIIPFLFLLAYPFIRGWMIKIYIKRYYSWLKFYGDMNNFKLKRRAAKLFWANLGQNIMINADIVILLVVLGTSGLRITSMLSLYMVIGVNLRLVMTNLITSFREYFLAVTIKEGRLSWDAYSKYELYTFVIAALTFILMGSLSPYLVTGLYGELVLKDINLATEQVGKTLTNEALSNQLSAFKFIFTTPWFSLLYAGTVAATLLYQGQMTLIQAKGVNSEVSKASNIIAGVYISVVALSTGLVSVVSGHISGQSINIVLILFYSIKTLFLVVGYLYLWLFTFRRVTYNSSLRNIIPNFIALIIPIFVSVIVIIFLQWKTVPLGVVLNTQNGLYELTTKVTLPIIASVSVISSIVGFVTTMIVPLIIRPKVAISIVLNLPIIKQIAEKQKEESKVKLLANENINISAIEDQKEIILRAINGFSVKEKELDEEDFMKKYKFKEKPKVYKIKGSKAK
;
A
#
# COMPACT_ATOMS: atom_id res chain seq x y z
N MET A 1 -13.88 -23.74 15.79
CA MET A 1 -12.91 -22.61 15.85
C MET A 1 -11.51 -22.92 15.30
N ARG A 2 -10.99 -24.17 15.36
CA ARG A 2 -9.65 -24.54 14.84
C ARG A 2 -9.44 -24.29 13.32
N THR A 3 -10.49 -24.37 12.51
CA THR A 3 -10.42 -24.15 11.04
C THR A 3 -10.20 -22.69 10.64
N TYR A 4 -10.61 -21.73 11.49
CA TYR A 4 -10.53 -20.30 11.19
C TYR A 4 -9.11 -19.74 11.32
N ALA A 5 -8.28 -20.26 12.24
CA ALA A 5 -6.90 -19.81 12.43
C ALA A 5 -5.94 -20.31 11.33
N LYS A 6 -6.09 -21.56 10.86
CA LYS A 6 -5.29 -22.11 9.74
C LYS A 6 -5.52 -21.32 8.44
N ASN A 7 -6.77 -20.95 8.16
CA ASN A 7 -7.11 -20.15 6.97
C ASN A 7 -6.56 -18.71 7.07
N GLY A 8 -6.51 -18.13 8.27
CA GLY A 8 -5.92 -16.80 8.49
C GLY A 8 -4.42 -16.75 8.22
N VAL A 9 -3.66 -17.73 8.73
CA VAL A 9 -2.19 -17.80 8.52
C VAL A 9 -1.86 -18.09 7.06
N PHE A 10 -2.58 -19.03 6.41
CA PHE A 10 -2.39 -19.30 4.98
C PHE A 10 -2.74 -18.08 4.12
N SER A 11 -3.82 -17.37 4.44
CA SER A 11 -4.20 -16.12 3.78
C SER A 11 -3.14 -15.02 3.97
N ALA A 12 -2.56 -14.90 5.16
CA ALA A 12 -1.48 -13.96 5.45
C ALA A 12 -0.21 -14.28 4.64
N LEU A 13 0.19 -15.56 4.59
CA LEU A 13 1.38 -16.01 3.84
C LEU A 13 1.21 -15.80 2.33
N VAL A 14 0.04 -16.14 1.78
CA VAL A 14 -0.32 -15.81 0.38
C VAL A 14 -0.32 -14.30 0.15
N GLY A 15 -0.74 -13.51 1.15
CA GLY A 15 -0.68 -12.05 1.10
C GLY A 15 0.75 -11.49 1.02
N VAL A 16 1.67 -12.07 1.79
CA VAL A 16 3.10 -11.70 1.75
C VAL A 16 3.71 -12.09 0.41
N LEU A 17 3.45 -13.31 -0.09
CA LEU A 17 3.94 -13.77 -1.40
C LEU A 17 3.49 -12.82 -2.52
N ILE A 18 2.22 -12.42 -2.55
CA ILE A 18 1.72 -11.49 -3.57
C ILE A 18 2.33 -10.11 -3.43
N SER A 19 2.51 -9.62 -2.20
CA SER A 19 3.19 -8.35 -1.97
C SER A 19 4.62 -8.40 -2.52
N LEU A 20 5.33 -9.51 -2.32
CA LEU A 20 6.67 -9.74 -2.85
C LEU A 20 6.66 -9.83 -4.38
N THR A 21 5.75 -10.60 -4.98
CA THR A 21 5.62 -10.68 -6.45
C THR A 21 5.33 -9.31 -7.06
N ASN A 22 4.42 -8.53 -6.48
CA ASN A 22 4.13 -7.18 -6.91
C ASN A 22 5.34 -6.25 -6.76
N THR A 23 6.13 -6.43 -5.71
CA THR A 23 7.39 -5.70 -5.51
C THR A 23 8.37 -6.00 -6.65
N VAL A 24 8.56 -7.28 -6.97
CA VAL A 24 9.43 -7.72 -8.08
C VAL A 24 8.95 -7.15 -9.41
N ILE A 25 7.66 -7.22 -9.71
CA ILE A 25 7.08 -6.64 -10.94
C ILE A 25 7.34 -5.13 -10.98
N GLN A 26 7.16 -4.41 -9.88
CA GLN A 26 7.42 -2.97 -9.84
C GLN A 26 8.90 -2.62 -10.05
N PHE A 27 9.83 -3.40 -9.49
CA PHE A 27 11.26 -3.22 -9.71
C PHE A 27 11.66 -3.50 -11.16
N LEU A 28 11.20 -4.62 -11.72
CA LEU A 28 11.43 -4.94 -13.12
C LEU A 28 10.86 -3.84 -14.02
N MET A 29 9.63 -3.40 -13.79
CA MET A 29 9.01 -2.33 -14.58
C MET A 29 9.82 -1.04 -14.58
N ILE A 30 10.38 -0.64 -13.45
CA ILE A 30 11.28 0.52 -13.36
C ILE A 30 12.53 0.28 -14.20
N TYR A 31 13.22 -0.83 -13.98
CA TYR A 31 14.45 -1.18 -14.67
C TYR A 31 14.29 -1.17 -16.19
N TRP A 32 13.28 -1.89 -16.69
CA TRP A 32 13.01 -2.01 -18.12
C TRP A 32 12.59 -0.67 -18.75
N ILE A 33 11.79 0.15 -18.06
CA ILE A 33 11.39 1.48 -18.58
C ILE A 33 12.57 2.45 -18.57
N LEU A 34 13.37 2.50 -17.50
CA LEU A 34 14.58 3.32 -17.43
C LEU A 34 15.57 2.96 -18.54
N ASN A 35 15.79 1.67 -18.77
CA ASN A 35 16.72 1.22 -19.80
C ASN A 35 16.20 1.47 -21.23
N ALA A 36 14.90 1.36 -21.46
CA ALA A 36 14.30 1.52 -22.79
C ALA A 36 14.04 2.98 -23.19
N TYR A 37 13.60 3.83 -22.26
CA TYR A 37 13.06 5.18 -22.56
C TYR A 37 13.62 6.28 -21.66
N GLY A 38 14.53 5.95 -20.73
CA GLY A 38 15.20 6.91 -19.86
C GLY A 38 14.39 7.41 -18.66
N THR A 39 15.05 8.27 -17.89
CA THR A 39 14.60 8.79 -16.59
C THR A 39 13.35 9.66 -16.66
N GLU A 40 13.23 10.59 -17.62
CA GLU A 40 12.06 11.47 -17.76
C GLU A 40 10.77 10.68 -18.00
N PHE A 41 10.83 9.71 -18.92
CA PHE A 41 9.68 8.88 -19.24
C PHE A 41 9.30 7.96 -18.08
N ASN A 42 10.26 7.39 -17.35
CA ASN A 42 9.95 6.64 -16.13
C ASN A 42 9.23 7.52 -15.09
N GLY A 43 9.67 8.77 -14.90
CA GLY A 43 8.98 9.74 -14.03
C GLY A 43 7.53 9.95 -14.45
N PHE A 44 7.30 10.17 -15.75
CA PHE A 44 5.97 10.32 -16.35
C PHE A 44 5.07 9.09 -16.11
N ILE A 45 5.57 7.87 -16.35
CA ILE A 45 4.79 6.64 -16.12
C ILE A 45 4.41 6.49 -14.64
N LYS A 46 5.29 6.88 -13.71
CA LYS A 46 5.01 6.78 -12.27
C LYS A 46 3.92 7.73 -11.81
N ILE A 47 3.95 8.97 -12.28
CA ILE A 47 2.89 9.95 -12.01
C ILE A 47 1.59 9.49 -12.67
N THR A 48 1.65 9.02 -13.92
CA THR A 48 0.49 8.45 -14.63
C THR A 48 -0.15 7.32 -13.84
N THR A 49 0.65 6.41 -13.28
CA THR A 49 0.16 5.32 -12.43
C THR A 49 -0.52 5.86 -11.17
N ALA A 50 0.06 6.87 -10.52
CA ALA A 50 -0.51 7.48 -9.32
C ALA A 50 -1.83 8.22 -9.60
N LEU A 51 -1.90 8.97 -10.70
CA LEU A 51 -3.11 9.67 -11.14
C LEU A 51 -4.20 8.70 -11.60
N ALA A 52 -3.84 7.59 -12.27
CA ALA A 52 -4.80 6.56 -12.66
C ALA A 52 -5.50 5.92 -11.44
N VAL A 53 -4.80 5.78 -10.30
CA VAL A 53 -5.41 5.31 -9.05
C VAL A 53 -6.51 6.25 -8.57
N LEU A 54 -6.39 7.57 -8.76
CA LEU A 54 -7.44 8.54 -8.40
C LEU A 54 -8.76 8.24 -9.12
N GLY A 55 -8.70 7.87 -10.41
CA GLY A 55 -9.88 7.42 -11.17
C GLY A 55 -10.61 6.23 -10.53
N GLY A 56 -9.89 5.35 -9.81
CA GLY A 56 -10.46 4.22 -9.07
C GLY A 56 -10.85 4.51 -7.60
N THR A 57 -10.44 5.65 -7.03
CA THR A 57 -10.71 5.95 -5.60
C THR A 57 -12.19 6.14 -5.28
N ALA A 58 -13.00 6.60 -6.25
CA ALA A 58 -14.46 6.67 -6.14
C ALA A 58 -15.12 5.31 -5.83
N GLU A 59 -14.45 4.21 -6.18
CA GLU A 59 -14.94 2.85 -6.00
C GLU A 59 -14.36 2.15 -4.77
N GLY A 60 -13.16 2.50 -4.32
CA GLY A 60 -12.55 1.90 -3.12
C GLY A 60 -13.46 1.98 -1.88
N ALA A 61 -14.21 3.09 -1.73
CA ALA A 61 -15.18 3.24 -0.65
C ALA A 61 -16.47 2.42 -0.83
N MET A 62 -16.90 2.21 -2.08
CA MET A 62 -17.98 1.28 -2.40
C MET A 62 -17.57 -0.16 -2.09
N GLY A 63 -16.33 -0.53 -2.40
CA GLY A 63 -15.81 -1.89 -2.17
C GLY A 63 -15.82 -2.26 -0.71
N ILE A 64 -15.19 -1.43 0.13
CA ILE A 64 -15.15 -1.65 1.59
C ILE A 64 -16.58 -1.74 2.15
N SER A 65 -17.48 -0.85 1.74
CA SER A 65 -18.87 -0.85 2.23
C SER A 65 -19.65 -2.08 1.78
N THR A 66 -19.41 -2.54 0.55
CA THR A 66 -20.03 -3.75 -0.02
C THR A 66 -19.56 -4.99 0.74
N VAL A 67 -18.25 -5.12 0.99
CA VAL A 67 -17.68 -6.21 1.78
C VAL A 67 -18.31 -6.27 3.17
N ILE A 68 -18.30 -5.15 3.91
CA ILE A 68 -18.81 -5.11 5.29
C ILE A 68 -20.30 -5.46 5.36
N LEU A 69 -21.10 -4.97 4.41
CA LEU A 69 -22.53 -5.22 4.41
C LEU A 69 -22.89 -6.63 3.91
N LEU A 70 -22.06 -7.24 3.05
CA LEU A 70 -22.26 -8.61 2.58
C LEU A 70 -21.80 -9.67 3.60
N MET A 71 -20.82 -9.37 4.45
CA MET A 71 -20.27 -10.35 5.41
C MET A 71 -21.34 -10.99 6.29
N LYS A 72 -22.25 -10.19 6.87
CA LYS A 72 -23.28 -10.71 7.79
C LYS A 72 -24.36 -11.53 7.07
N PRO A 73 -24.97 -11.06 5.96
CA PRO A 73 -25.91 -11.86 5.18
C PRO A 73 -25.32 -13.16 4.65
N ILE A 74 -24.08 -13.16 4.15
CA ILE A 74 -23.42 -14.37 3.64
C ILE A 74 -23.19 -15.36 4.79
N ALA A 75 -22.69 -14.91 5.94
CA ALA A 75 -22.49 -15.77 7.11
C ALA A 75 -23.80 -16.37 7.65
N ASN A 76 -24.90 -15.62 7.56
CA ASN A 76 -26.21 -16.04 8.02
C ASN A 76 -27.03 -16.79 6.95
N HIS A 77 -26.47 -17.05 5.77
CA HIS A 77 -27.17 -17.66 4.63
C HIS A 77 -28.44 -16.91 4.19
N ASP A 78 -28.52 -15.59 4.47
CA ASP A 78 -29.62 -14.73 4.01
C ASP A 78 -29.33 -14.26 2.57
N TYR A 79 -29.71 -15.12 1.62
CA TYR A 79 -29.48 -14.89 0.20
C TYR A 79 -30.30 -13.72 -0.37
N ILE A 80 -31.40 -13.35 0.28
CA ILE A 80 -32.26 -12.24 -0.18
C ILE A 80 -31.56 -10.91 0.11
N ALA A 81 -31.13 -10.71 1.35
CA ALA A 81 -30.39 -9.51 1.72
C ALA A 81 -29.04 -9.41 0.96
N ALA A 82 -28.36 -10.54 0.74
CA ALA A 82 -27.14 -10.58 -0.06
C ALA A 82 -27.39 -10.16 -1.52
N ASN A 83 -28.47 -10.63 -2.15
CA ASN A 83 -28.84 -10.25 -3.52
C ASN A 83 -29.28 -8.78 -3.63
N GLU A 84 -29.93 -8.22 -2.62
CA GLU A 84 -30.28 -6.79 -2.56
C GLU A 84 -29.02 -5.91 -2.54
N ILE A 85 -28.06 -6.25 -1.68
CA ILE A 85 -26.78 -5.54 -1.55
C ILE A 85 -25.95 -5.70 -2.83
N TYR A 86 -25.89 -6.91 -3.40
CA TYR A 86 -25.20 -7.18 -4.66
C TYR A 86 -25.77 -6.35 -5.81
N SER A 87 -27.09 -6.32 -5.96
CA SER A 87 -27.75 -5.61 -7.05
C SER A 87 -27.55 -4.10 -6.93
N THR A 88 -27.70 -3.56 -5.72
CA THR A 88 -27.44 -2.15 -5.44
C THR A 88 -25.98 -1.77 -5.69
N ALA A 89 -25.04 -2.64 -5.29
CA ALA A 89 -23.62 -2.43 -5.55
C ALA A 89 -23.39 -2.39 -7.06
N LYS A 90 -23.79 -3.42 -7.79
CA LYS A 90 -23.55 -3.53 -9.24
C LYS A 90 -24.07 -2.32 -10.03
N GLN A 91 -25.27 -1.83 -9.74
CA GLN A 91 -25.81 -0.62 -10.38
C GLN A 91 -24.93 0.60 -10.09
N LYS A 92 -24.48 0.75 -8.85
CA LYS A 92 -23.68 1.91 -8.45
C LYS A 92 -22.25 1.88 -8.98
N TYR A 93 -21.65 0.69 -9.07
CA TYR A 93 -20.37 0.47 -9.74
C TYR A 93 -20.43 0.89 -11.20
N HIS A 94 -21.48 0.51 -11.93
CA HIS A 94 -21.66 0.94 -13.32
C HIS A 94 -21.74 2.47 -13.46
N ASN A 95 -22.50 3.14 -12.58
CA ASN A 95 -22.57 4.61 -12.59
C ASN A 95 -21.24 5.28 -12.22
N ASN A 96 -20.42 4.63 -11.40
CA ASN A 96 -19.09 5.13 -11.03
C ASN A 96 -18.06 4.95 -12.16
N VAL A 97 -18.18 3.91 -12.99
CA VAL A 97 -17.36 3.74 -14.20
C VAL A 97 -17.43 4.98 -15.08
N THR A 98 -18.64 5.48 -15.37
CA THR A 98 -18.81 6.67 -16.21
C THR A 98 -18.09 7.88 -15.63
N ARG A 99 -18.18 8.07 -14.31
CA ARG A 99 -17.47 9.16 -13.61
C ARG A 99 -15.95 8.96 -13.66
N GLY A 100 -15.48 7.73 -13.48
CA GLY A 100 -14.06 7.39 -13.57
C GLY A 100 -13.48 7.65 -14.96
N ILE A 101 -14.22 7.29 -16.02
CA ILE A 101 -13.83 7.56 -17.41
C ILE A 101 -13.75 9.07 -17.66
N ILE A 102 -14.71 9.87 -17.19
CA ILE A 102 -14.67 11.34 -17.33
C ILE A 102 -13.43 11.92 -16.62
N ILE A 103 -13.17 11.50 -15.39
CA ILE A 103 -12.00 11.97 -14.62
C ILE A 103 -10.69 11.60 -15.34
N ILE A 104 -10.56 10.38 -15.83
CA ILE A 104 -9.36 9.95 -16.57
C ILE A 104 -9.23 10.65 -17.92
N GLY A 105 -10.35 10.89 -18.63
CA GLY A 105 -10.36 11.68 -19.84
C GLY A 105 -9.81 13.08 -19.59
N LEU A 106 -10.27 13.74 -18.53
CA LEU A 106 -9.73 15.04 -18.12
C LEU A 106 -8.24 14.97 -17.77
N ILE A 107 -7.83 14.00 -16.95
CA ILE A 107 -6.41 13.82 -16.57
C ILE A 107 -5.52 13.55 -17.79
N SER A 108 -6.00 12.78 -18.77
CA SER A 108 -5.24 12.43 -19.99
C SER A 108 -4.90 13.63 -20.86
N ILE A 109 -5.65 14.74 -20.71
CA ILE A 109 -5.40 15.99 -21.42
C ILE A 109 -4.65 16.96 -20.51
N LEU A 110 -5.12 17.15 -19.28
CA LEU A 110 -4.57 18.15 -18.36
C LEU A 110 -3.12 17.86 -17.96
N TYR A 111 -2.78 16.60 -17.69
CA TYR A 111 -1.45 16.25 -17.19
C TYR A 111 -0.34 16.39 -18.26
N PRO A 112 -0.48 15.84 -19.48
CA PRO A 112 0.49 16.10 -20.54
C PRO A 112 0.60 17.59 -20.90
N LEU A 113 -0.50 18.33 -20.78
CA LEU A 113 -0.51 19.78 -21.02
C LEU A 113 0.28 20.52 -19.94
N GLU A 114 0.13 20.16 -18.67
CA GLU A 114 0.95 20.69 -17.58
C GLU A 114 2.44 20.42 -17.84
N VAL A 115 2.80 19.19 -18.20
CA VAL A 115 4.20 18.83 -18.48
C VAL A 115 4.82 19.66 -19.60
N VAL A 116 4.06 19.91 -20.68
CA VAL A 116 4.57 20.62 -21.84
C VAL A 116 4.55 22.13 -21.65
N ILE A 117 3.49 22.71 -21.09
CA ILE A 117 3.29 24.18 -21.07
C ILE A 117 3.95 24.83 -19.85
N PHE A 118 3.88 24.19 -18.68
CA PHE A 118 4.42 24.72 -17.43
C PHE A 118 5.88 25.21 -17.51
N PRO A 119 6.83 24.49 -18.12
CA PRO A 119 8.21 24.98 -18.26
C PRO A 119 8.35 26.29 -19.04
N TYR A 120 7.53 26.49 -20.08
CA TYR A 120 7.59 27.72 -20.88
C TYR A 120 6.97 28.90 -20.13
N ILE A 121 5.93 28.66 -19.31
CA ILE A 121 5.35 29.66 -18.42
C ILE A 121 6.38 30.09 -17.36
N VAL A 122 7.07 29.13 -16.73
CA VAL A 122 8.04 29.43 -15.66
C VAL A 122 9.30 30.10 -16.19
N ASN A 123 9.79 29.70 -17.37
CA ASN A 123 11.01 30.26 -17.96
C ASN A 123 10.75 31.54 -18.79
N GLY A 124 9.52 32.02 -18.87
CA GLY A 124 9.16 33.23 -19.63
C GLY A 124 9.41 33.11 -21.15
N GLN A 125 9.53 31.90 -21.68
CA GLN A 125 9.80 31.63 -23.09
C GLN A 125 8.48 31.48 -23.87
N LYS A 126 8.51 31.81 -25.18
CA LYS A 126 7.33 31.61 -26.05
C LYS A 126 6.99 30.13 -26.12
N ILE A 127 5.70 29.81 -25.97
CA ILE A 127 5.18 28.44 -26.07
C ILE A 127 5.52 27.89 -27.47
N PRO A 128 6.17 26.71 -27.57
CA PRO A 128 6.57 26.13 -28.85
C PRO A 128 5.34 25.69 -29.66
N PRO A 129 5.47 25.55 -30.99
CA PRO A 129 4.41 25.01 -31.83
C PRO A 129 4.02 23.59 -31.39
N PHE A 130 2.75 23.23 -31.63
CA PHE A 130 2.16 21.97 -31.18
C PHE A 130 2.90 20.70 -31.65
N SER A 131 3.68 20.79 -32.73
CA SER A 131 4.52 19.69 -33.25
C SER A 131 5.68 19.32 -32.33
N GLU A 132 6.13 20.25 -31.48
CA GLU A 132 7.25 20.09 -30.54
C GLU A 132 6.76 19.84 -29.11
N TRP A 133 5.49 19.47 -28.94
CA TRP A 133 4.93 19.16 -27.63
C TRP A 133 5.22 17.71 -27.27
N GLY A 134 6.07 17.50 -26.28
CA GLY A 134 6.51 16.16 -25.92
C GLY A 134 7.66 16.14 -24.92
N ILE A 135 8.07 14.92 -24.55
CA ILE A 135 9.17 14.65 -23.61
C ILE A 135 10.30 13.96 -24.36
N GLN A 136 11.55 14.23 -23.97
CA GLN A 136 12.71 13.50 -24.48
C GLN A 136 12.82 12.14 -23.78
N ALA A 137 12.70 11.06 -24.54
CA ALA A 137 12.72 9.69 -24.06
C ALA A 137 14.04 8.99 -24.42
N GLY A 138 15.13 9.48 -23.84
CA GLY A 138 16.45 8.91 -24.06
C GLY A 138 16.97 9.10 -25.49
N THR A 139 18.16 8.56 -25.73
CA THR A 139 18.90 8.65 -26.99
C THR A 139 19.12 7.25 -27.56
N ASN A 140 18.92 7.09 -28.87
CA ASN A 140 19.30 5.87 -29.57
C ASN A 140 20.82 5.65 -29.49
N THR A 141 21.26 4.42 -29.77
CA THR A 141 22.67 4.09 -30.05
C THR A 141 23.28 4.95 -31.18
N ASP A 142 22.44 5.54 -32.02
CA ASP A 142 22.86 6.44 -33.12
C ASP A 142 22.88 7.94 -32.72
N GLY A 143 22.64 8.26 -31.44
CA GLY A 143 22.68 9.63 -30.92
C GLY A 143 21.44 10.50 -31.19
N THR A 144 20.42 9.98 -31.88
CA THR A 144 19.13 10.69 -32.08
C THR A 144 18.28 10.63 -30.82
N VAL A 145 17.81 11.79 -30.34
CA VAL A 145 16.91 11.90 -29.18
C VAL A 145 15.53 11.37 -29.57
N ASN A 146 15.03 10.39 -28.84
CA ASN A 146 13.68 9.88 -29.05
C ASN A 146 12.69 10.89 -28.46
N PHE A 147 11.75 11.40 -29.26
CA PHE A 147 10.80 12.40 -28.81
C PHE A 147 9.40 11.79 -28.69
N ILE A 148 8.86 11.75 -27.48
CA ILE A 148 7.51 11.25 -27.25
C ILE A 148 6.54 12.43 -27.34
N GLN A 149 5.76 12.45 -28.43
CA GLN A 149 4.77 13.48 -28.67
C GLN A 149 3.62 13.44 -27.64
N PHE A 150 2.96 14.58 -27.48
CA PHE A 150 1.78 14.79 -26.62
C PHE A 150 0.73 13.68 -26.72
N TRP A 151 0.33 13.31 -27.94
CA TRP A 151 -0.70 12.29 -28.16
C TRP A 151 -0.32 10.92 -27.61
N HIS A 152 0.96 10.56 -27.69
CA HIS A 152 1.46 9.30 -27.15
C HIS A 152 1.34 9.27 -25.63
N MET A 153 1.67 10.39 -24.97
CA MET A 153 1.53 10.54 -23.52
C MET A 153 0.07 10.45 -23.07
N SER A 154 -0.83 11.18 -23.74
CA SER A 154 -2.27 11.15 -23.44
C SER A 154 -2.85 9.74 -23.59
N LEU A 155 -2.46 9.01 -24.63
CA LEU A 155 -2.93 7.65 -24.87
C LEU A 155 -2.43 6.68 -23.78
N ILE A 156 -1.16 6.80 -23.36
CA ILE A 156 -0.63 6.00 -22.25
C ILE A 156 -1.43 6.24 -20.96
N ILE A 157 -1.74 7.50 -20.63
CA ILE A 157 -2.58 7.81 -19.46
C ILE A 157 -3.95 7.18 -19.57
N LEU A 158 -4.55 7.24 -20.76
CA LEU A 158 -5.85 6.62 -21.02
C LEU A 158 -5.76 5.09 -20.84
N ILE A 159 -4.70 4.43 -21.30
CA ILE A 159 -4.49 2.98 -21.09
C ILE A 159 -4.43 2.65 -19.59
N PHE A 160 -3.60 3.37 -18.82
CA PHE A 160 -3.46 3.13 -17.38
C PHE A 160 -4.77 3.41 -16.62
N GLY A 161 -5.46 4.50 -16.98
CA GLY A 161 -6.74 4.85 -16.40
C GLY A 161 -7.84 3.84 -16.76
N PHE A 162 -7.91 3.40 -18.02
CA PHE A 162 -8.84 2.38 -18.50
C PHE A 162 -8.64 1.07 -17.74
N LYS A 163 -7.38 0.60 -17.64
CA LYS A 163 -7.02 -0.58 -16.84
C LYS A 163 -7.61 -0.47 -15.45
N GLN A 164 -7.44 0.67 -14.78
CA GLN A 164 -7.87 0.85 -13.39
C GLN A 164 -9.40 0.93 -13.26
N VAL A 165 -10.07 1.74 -14.09
CA VAL A 165 -11.53 1.95 -14.03
C VAL A 165 -12.29 0.70 -14.40
N VAL A 166 -11.87 -0.02 -15.45
CA VAL A 166 -12.59 -1.24 -15.85
C VAL A 166 -12.43 -2.34 -14.82
N THR A 167 -11.22 -2.50 -14.27
CA THR A 167 -10.96 -3.50 -13.21
C THR A 167 -11.82 -3.23 -11.98
N MET A 168 -11.78 -2.01 -11.46
CA MET A 168 -12.49 -1.67 -10.24
C MET A 168 -14.01 -1.54 -10.46
N GLY A 169 -14.42 -1.08 -11.63
CA GLY A 169 -15.82 -0.75 -11.89
C GLY A 169 -16.66 -1.92 -12.36
N PHE A 170 -16.26 -2.57 -13.46
CA PHE A 170 -17.03 -3.71 -13.96
C PHE A 170 -16.83 -4.97 -13.12
N PHE A 171 -15.61 -5.19 -12.62
CA PHE A 171 -15.24 -6.44 -11.95
C PHE A 171 -15.10 -6.33 -10.43
N GLY A 172 -14.99 -5.12 -9.88
CA GLY A 172 -14.80 -4.93 -8.45
C GLY A 172 -15.93 -5.50 -7.59
N VAL A 173 -17.18 -5.49 -8.05
CA VAL A 173 -18.30 -6.10 -7.33
C VAL A 173 -18.03 -7.58 -7.03
N TYR A 174 -17.53 -8.32 -8.01
CA TYR A 174 -17.25 -9.74 -7.90
C TYR A 174 -16.09 -10.00 -6.93
N GLU A 175 -15.04 -9.17 -6.98
CA GLU A 175 -13.95 -9.25 -6.02
C GLU A 175 -14.40 -9.04 -4.57
N ASN A 176 -15.30 -8.08 -4.35
CA ASN A 176 -15.82 -7.79 -3.02
C ASN A 176 -16.67 -8.93 -2.45
N ILE A 177 -17.37 -9.69 -3.30
CA ILE A 177 -18.10 -10.90 -2.86
C ILE A 177 -17.11 -11.95 -2.32
N LEU A 178 -16.04 -12.23 -3.06
CA LEU A 178 -14.99 -13.17 -2.61
C LEU A 178 -14.33 -12.70 -1.31
N GLN A 179 -14.16 -11.40 -1.17
CA GLN A 179 -13.61 -10.81 0.06
C GLN A 179 -14.60 -10.90 1.24
N ALA A 180 -15.90 -10.73 0.99
CA ALA A 180 -16.95 -10.86 2.01
C ALA A 180 -17.10 -12.31 2.49
N ASP A 181 -16.96 -13.29 1.61
CA ASP A 181 -16.99 -14.74 1.91
C ASP A 181 -15.65 -15.28 2.45
N GLN A 182 -14.71 -14.40 2.80
CA GLN A 182 -13.36 -14.75 3.30
C GLN A 182 -12.52 -15.66 2.37
N LYS A 183 -12.92 -15.87 1.12
CA LYS A 183 -12.15 -16.57 0.07
C LYS A 183 -11.13 -15.65 -0.60
N ASN A 184 -10.48 -14.81 0.21
CA ASN A 184 -9.52 -13.82 -0.28
C ASN A 184 -8.30 -14.48 -0.92
N GLY A 185 -7.93 -15.71 -0.52
CA GLY A 185 -6.87 -16.50 -1.14
C GLY A 185 -7.11 -16.79 -2.63
N VAL A 186 -8.34 -17.18 -3.00
CA VAL A 186 -8.71 -17.46 -4.40
C VAL A 186 -8.62 -16.19 -5.24
N ARG A 187 -9.22 -15.09 -4.75
CA ARG A 187 -9.13 -13.78 -5.40
C ARG A 187 -7.67 -13.39 -5.65
N ARG A 188 -6.83 -13.55 -4.63
CA ARG A 188 -5.41 -13.24 -4.62
C ARG A 188 -4.61 -14.04 -5.65
N ILE A 189 -4.87 -15.35 -5.78
CA ILE A 189 -4.23 -16.21 -6.79
C ILE A 189 -4.60 -15.77 -8.21
N ILE A 190 -5.88 -15.45 -8.46
CA ILE A 190 -6.31 -14.97 -9.79
C ILE A 190 -5.62 -13.65 -10.16
N ILE A 191 -5.50 -12.73 -9.19
CA ILE A 191 -4.78 -11.46 -9.39
C ILE A 191 -3.31 -11.72 -9.73
N LEU A 192 -2.62 -12.57 -8.97
CA LEU A 192 -1.22 -12.91 -9.22
C LEU A 192 -1.03 -13.53 -10.61
N PHE A 193 -1.89 -14.46 -11.00
CA PHE A 193 -1.84 -15.06 -12.34
C PHE A 193 -1.98 -14.00 -13.45
N ALA A 194 -2.97 -13.11 -13.32
CA ALA A 194 -3.16 -12.01 -14.27
C ALA A 194 -1.96 -11.04 -14.29
N ASP A 195 -1.38 -10.72 -13.13
CA ASP A 195 -0.20 -9.87 -13.03
C ASP A 195 1.01 -10.51 -13.74
N VAL A 196 1.30 -11.79 -13.49
CA VAL A 196 2.43 -12.51 -14.13
C VAL A 196 2.27 -12.57 -15.65
N VAL A 197 1.08 -12.92 -16.15
CA VAL A 197 0.85 -13.02 -17.60
C VAL A 197 0.97 -11.67 -18.29
N VAL A 198 0.32 -10.64 -17.74
CA VAL A 198 0.28 -9.32 -18.39
C VAL A 198 1.61 -8.59 -18.28
N TYR A 199 2.20 -8.53 -17.08
CA TYR A 199 3.48 -7.85 -16.90
C TYR A 199 4.64 -8.64 -17.50
N GLY A 200 4.60 -9.98 -17.50
CA GLY A 200 5.57 -10.81 -18.21
C GLY A 200 5.58 -10.53 -19.70
N SER A 201 4.40 -10.40 -20.32
CA SER A 201 4.28 -10.04 -21.74
C SER A 201 4.75 -8.60 -22.01
N LEU A 202 4.44 -7.66 -21.12
CA LEU A 202 4.93 -6.28 -21.19
C LEU A 202 6.46 -6.24 -21.12
N PHE A 203 7.10 -7.00 -20.23
CA PHE A 203 8.55 -7.07 -20.14
C PHE A 203 9.19 -7.71 -21.38
N ALA A 204 8.56 -8.75 -21.95
CA ALA A 204 9.02 -9.32 -23.21
C ALA A 204 9.01 -8.30 -24.35
N LEU A 205 7.96 -7.48 -24.45
CA LEU A 205 7.87 -6.40 -25.44
C LEU A 205 8.86 -5.27 -25.18
N LEU A 206 9.06 -4.88 -23.91
CA LEU A 206 10.09 -3.90 -23.55
C LEU A 206 11.50 -4.40 -23.89
N ASN A 207 11.76 -5.70 -23.73
CA ASN A 207 13.03 -6.29 -24.14
C ASN A 207 13.24 -6.26 -25.65
N VAL A 208 12.18 -6.53 -26.42
CA VAL A 208 12.22 -6.37 -27.88
C VAL A 208 12.49 -4.92 -28.27
N SER A 209 11.92 -3.92 -27.57
CA SER A 209 12.20 -2.50 -27.83
C SER A 209 13.64 -2.09 -27.48
N ILE A 210 14.32 -2.80 -26.60
CA ILE A 210 15.74 -2.55 -26.29
C ILE A 210 16.66 -3.23 -27.31
N THR A 211 16.23 -4.38 -27.87
CA THR A 211 17.08 -5.23 -28.73
C THR A 211 17.00 -4.84 -30.22
N ARG A 212 15.89 -4.26 -30.67
CA ARG A 212 15.75 -3.78 -32.07
C ARG A 212 16.27 -2.36 -32.22
N THR A 213 17.03 -2.13 -33.29
CA THR A 213 17.52 -0.80 -33.73
C THR A 213 16.40 0.11 -34.27
N GLU A 214 15.26 -0.44 -34.66
CA GLU A 214 14.09 0.32 -35.08
C GLU A 214 13.27 0.80 -33.87
N ASN A 215 12.97 2.09 -33.87
CA ASN A 215 12.36 2.79 -32.76
C ASN A 215 10.88 2.40 -32.61
N ILE A 216 10.59 1.46 -31.69
CA ILE A 216 9.21 1.06 -31.37
C ILE A 216 8.58 2.18 -30.54
N SER A 217 7.44 2.71 -31.01
CA SER A 217 6.68 3.71 -30.26
C SER A 217 6.34 3.18 -28.85
N PRO A 218 6.56 3.98 -27.79
CA PRO A 218 6.30 3.57 -26.40
C PRO A 218 4.88 3.07 -26.14
N ILE A 219 3.89 3.40 -26.99
CA ILE A 219 2.51 2.91 -26.87
C ILE A 219 2.43 1.39 -26.99
N ILE A 220 3.25 0.78 -27.86
CA ILE A 220 3.10 -0.62 -28.26
C ILE A 220 3.26 -1.57 -27.06
N PRO A 221 4.30 -1.45 -26.20
CA PRO A 221 4.40 -2.24 -24.99
C PRO A 221 3.23 -2.03 -24.01
N PHE A 222 2.72 -0.80 -23.88
CA PHE A 222 1.66 -0.48 -22.92
C PHE A 222 0.26 -0.91 -23.39
N LEU A 223 0.01 -1.07 -24.69
CA LEU A 223 -1.27 -1.55 -25.24
C LEU A 223 -1.73 -2.87 -24.59
N PHE A 224 -0.78 -3.75 -24.23
CA PHE A 224 -1.08 -5.03 -23.58
C PHE A 224 -1.74 -4.86 -22.20
N LEU A 225 -1.56 -3.71 -21.53
CA LEU A 225 -2.24 -3.40 -20.26
C LEU A 225 -3.76 -3.31 -20.40
N LEU A 226 -4.30 -3.08 -21.60
CA LEU A 226 -5.75 -3.07 -21.84
C LEU A 226 -6.36 -4.48 -21.65
N ALA A 227 -5.59 -5.54 -21.86
CA ALA A 227 -6.05 -6.91 -21.66
C ALA A 227 -6.21 -7.28 -20.18
N TYR A 228 -5.48 -6.60 -19.30
CA TYR A 228 -5.47 -6.85 -17.85
C TYR A 228 -6.84 -6.92 -17.18
N PRO A 229 -7.71 -5.88 -17.28
CA PRO A 229 -9.02 -5.91 -16.65
C PRO A 229 -9.87 -7.09 -17.10
N PHE A 230 -9.75 -7.50 -18.37
CA PHE A 230 -10.56 -8.59 -18.92
C PHE A 230 -10.08 -9.96 -18.43
N ILE A 231 -8.78 -10.23 -18.45
CA ILE A 231 -8.20 -11.50 -17.96
C ILE A 231 -8.58 -11.70 -16.50
N ARG A 232 -8.22 -10.73 -15.65
CA ARG A 232 -8.53 -10.75 -14.21
C ARG A 232 -10.04 -10.82 -13.96
N GLY A 233 -10.79 -9.95 -14.61
CA GLY A 233 -12.22 -9.78 -14.40
C GLY A 233 -13.06 -10.99 -14.81
N TRP A 234 -12.74 -11.57 -15.97
CA TRP A 234 -13.45 -12.75 -16.46
C TRP A 234 -13.18 -13.98 -15.59
N MET A 235 -11.93 -14.22 -15.20
CA MET A 235 -11.60 -15.34 -14.31
C MET A 235 -12.39 -15.28 -12.99
N ILE A 236 -12.45 -14.11 -12.36
CA ILE A 236 -13.22 -13.90 -11.13
C ILE A 236 -14.72 -14.09 -11.38
N LYS A 237 -15.25 -13.55 -12.48
CA LYS A 237 -16.67 -13.67 -12.84
C LYS A 237 -17.07 -15.13 -13.11
N ILE A 238 -16.24 -15.89 -13.80
CA ILE A 238 -16.46 -17.32 -14.09
C ILE A 238 -16.48 -18.11 -12.78
N TYR A 239 -15.52 -17.86 -11.89
CA TYR A 239 -15.49 -18.48 -10.57
C TYR A 239 -16.77 -18.19 -9.79
N ILE A 240 -17.22 -16.93 -9.76
CA ILE A 240 -18.42 -16.57 -9.00
C ILE A 240 -19.68 -17.20 -9.60
N LYS A 241 -19.83 -17.20 -10.93
CA LYS A 241 -20.96 -17.86 -11.57
C LYS A 241 -21.03 -19.36 -11.29
N ARG A 242 -19.88 -20.03 -11.16
CA ARG A 242 -19.80 -21.47 -10.91
C ARG A 242 -20.12 -21.82 -9.45
N TYR A 243 -19.59 -21.06 -8.50
CA TYR A 243 -19.69 -21.40 -7.07
C TYR A 243 -20.80 -20.66 -6.30
N TYR A 244 -21.34 -19.56 -6.82
CA TYR A 244 -22.38 -18.75 -6.18
C TYR A 244 -23.63 -18.69 -7.07
N SER A 245 -24.25 -19.84 -7.30
CA SER A 245 -25.47 -19.98 -8.14
C SER A 245 -26.69 -19.21 -7.59
N TRP A 246 -26.71 -18.91 -6.29
CA TRP A 246 -27.76 -18.13 -5.63
C TRP A 246 -27.68 -16.62 -5.91
N LEU A 247 -26.54 -16.13 -6.45
CA LEU A 247 -26.31 -14.71 -6.71
C LEU A 247 -27.08 -14.28 -7.97
N LYS A 248 -28.17 -13.53 -7.78
CA LYS A 248 -29.01 -13.02 -8.87
C LYS A 248 -29.09 -11.51 -8.84
N PHE A 249 -29.03 -10.90 -10.01
CA PHE A 249 -29.15 -9.45 -10.17
C PHE A 249 -30.61 -9.07 -10.37
N TYR A 250 -31.12 -8.17 -9.53
CA TYR A 250 -32.45 -7.59 -9.62
C TYR A 250 -32.34 -6.08 -9.75
N GLY A 251 -32.77 -5.52 -10.88
CA GLY A 251 -32.63 -4.09 -11.19
C GLY A 251 -33.38 -3.17 -10.21
N ASP A 252 -34.46 -3.66 -9.60
CA ASP A 252 -35.37 -2.86 -8.78
C ASP A 252 -34.93 -2.77 -7.30
N MET A 253 -33.98 -3.60 -6.87
CA MET A 253 -33.53 -3.65 -5.48
C MET A 253 -32.54 -2.51 -5.17
N ASN A 254 -32.88 -1.68 -4.18
CA ASN A 254 -32.09 -0.52 -3.79
C ASN A 254 -31.88 -0.43 -2.27
N ASN A 255 -30.66 -0.71 -1.83
CA ASN A 255 -30.26 -0.60 -0.43
C ASN A 255 -29.76 0.81 -0.10
N PHE A 256 -30.61 1.62 0.54
CA PHE A 256 -30.27 2.98 0.97
C PHE A 256 -29.12 3.02 2.00
N LYS A 257 -28.98 1.99 2.85
CA LYS A 257 -27.91 1.91 3.86
C LYS A 257 -26.54 1.78 3.19
N LEU A 258 -26.41 0.96 2.15
CA LEU A 258 -25.19 0.84 1.35
C LEU A 258 -24.83 2.18 0.70
N LYS A 259 -25.79 2.85 0.06
CA LYS A 259 -25.55 4.12 -0.62
C LYS A 259 -25.03 5.19 0.34
N ARG A 260 -25.64 5.34 1.52
CA ARG A 260 -25.23 6.32 2.54
C ARG A 260 -23.89 5.98 3.18
N ARG A 261 -23.65 4.70 3.51
CA ARG A 261 -22.40 4.26 4.14
C ARG A 261 -21.22 4.44 3.20
N ALA A 262 -21.38 4.10 1.92
CA ALA A 262 -20.33 4.26 0.94
C ALA A 262 -20.00 5.72 0.63
N ALA A 263 -21.00 6.61 0.55
CA ALA A 263 -20.75 8.04 0.40
C ALA A 263 -19.99 8.61 1.60
N LYS A 264 -20.39 8.26 2.83
CA LYS A 264 -19.66 8.67 4.04
C LYS A 264 -18.22 8.15 4.06
N LEU A 265 -18.00 6.90 3.64
CA LEU A 265 -16.67 6.29 3.63
C LEU A 265 -15.76 6.86 2.53
N PHE A 266 -16.34 7.29 1.40
CA PHE A 266 -15.61 8.00 0.35
C PHE A 266 -15.02 9.30 0.87
N TRP A 267 -15.86 10.15 1.47
CA TRP A 267 -15.39 11.37 2.12
C TRP A 267 -14.42 11.09 3.26
N ALA A 268 -14.54 9.97 3.97
CA ALA A 268 -13.61 9.57 5.02
C ALA A 268 -12.22 9.18 4.53
N ASN A 269 -12.13 8.49 3.40
CA ASN A 269 -10.87 7.97 2.90
C ASN A 269 -10.10 8.99 2.04
N LEU A 270 -10.74 10.08 1.61
CA LEU A 270 -10.11 11.09 0.75
C LEU A 270 -8.88 11.72 1.42
N GLY A 271 -9.02 12.26 2.64
CA GLY A 271 -7.90 12.89 3.36
C GLY A 271 -6.79 11.89 3.68
N GLN A 272 -7.14 10.66 4.04
CA GLN A 272 -6.17 9.59 4.26
C GLN A 272 -5.36 9.28 3.00
N ASN A 273 -6.01 9.15 1.84
CA ASN A 273 -5.32 8.84 0.58
C ASN A 273 -4.40 9.98 0.13
N ILE A 274 -4.82 11.23 0.32
CA ILE A 274 -4.00 12.41 0.04
C ILE A 274 -2.71 12.37 0.88
N MET A 275 -2.79 12.21 2.19
CA MET A 275 -1.60 12.21 3.05
C MET A 275 -0.64 11.04 2.78
N ILE A 276 -1.14 9.91 2.28
CA ILE A 276 -0.34 8.69 2.08
C ILE A 276 0.34 8.63 0.71
N ASN A 277 -0.34 9.12 -0.34
CA ASN A 277 0.02 8.86 -1.74
C ASN A 277 0.23 10.11 -2.61
N ALA A 278 -0.05 11.33 -2.11
CA ALA A 278 0.04 12.53 -2.94
C ALA A 278 1.47 13.00 -3.25
N ASP A 279 2.50 12.37 -2.66
CA ASP A 279 3.88 12.87 -2.70
C ASP A 279 4.41 13.18 -4.10
N ILE A 280 4.29 12.21 -4.98
CA ILE A 280 4.79 12.29 -6.36
C ILE A 280 4.03 13.33 -7.17
N VAL A 281 2.72 13.46 -6.93
CA VAL A 281 1.87 14.42 -7.65
C VAL A 281 2.19 15.84 -7.18
N ILE A 282 2.36 16.05 -5.87
CA ILE A 282 2.68 17.37 -5.32
C ILE A 282 4.09 17.80 -5.74
N LEU A 283 5.06 16.89 -5.71
CA LEU A 283 6.43 17.20 -6.12
C LEU A 283 6.55 17.55 -7.60
N LEU A 284 5.77 16.91 -8.47
CA LEU A 284 5.69 17.30 -9.88
C LEU A 284 5.17 18.74 -10.01
N VAL A 285 3.99 19.03 -9.44
CA VAL A 285 3.34 20.35 -9.57
C VAL A 285 4.27 21.47 -9.09
N VAL A 286 5.07 21.17 -8.08
CA VAL A 286 6.01 22.10 -7.47
C VAL A 286 7.31 22.27 -8.25
N LEU A 287 7.86 21.21 -8.84
CA LEU A 287 9.18 21.21 -9.48
C LEU A 287 9.12 21.33 -11.02
N GLY A 288 7.92 21.29 -11.64
CA GLY A 288 7.74 21.43 -13.08
C GLY A 288 8.44 20.33 -13.89
N THR A 289 9.14 20.71 -14.98
CA THR A 289 9.86 19.77 -15.86
C THR A 289 11.06 19.10 -15.20
N SER A 290 11.84 19.85 -14.41
CA SER A 290 12.87 19.27 -13.53
C SER A 290 12.25 18.25 -12.57
N GLY A 291 10.98 18.46 -12.22
CA GLY A 291 10.15 17.55 -11.46
C GLY A 291 10.03 16.16 -12.07
N LEU A 292 10.05 15.97 -13.40
CA LEU A 292 9.94 14.62 -13.99
C LEU A 292 11.18 13.76 -13.70
N ARG A 293 12.38 14.31 -13.90
CA ARG A 293 13.64 13.62 -13.59
C ARG A 293 13.79 13.37 -12.09
N ILE A 294 13.53 14.40 -11.28
CA ILE A 294 13.59 14.27 -9.81
C ILE A 294 12.54 13.27 -9.31
N THR A 295 11.32 13.33 -9.83
CA THR A 295 10.25 12.38 -9.50
C THR A 295 10.63 10.96 -9.92
N SER A 296 11.29 10.79 -11.06
CA SER A 296 11.83 9.49 -11.47
C SER A 296 12.81 8.95 -10.43
N MET A 297 13.80 9.76 -10.02
CA MET A 297 14.76 9.38 -8.97
C MET A 297 14.08 9.07 -7.63
N LEU A 298 13.12 9.90 -7.20
CA LEU A 298 12.35 9.70 -5.98
C LEU A 298 11.43 8.49 -6.06
N SER A 299 10.91 8.16 -7.25
CA SER A 299 10.06 7.00 -7.45
C SER A 299 10.79 5.69 -7.15
N LEU A 300 12.12 5.66 -7.33
CA LEU A 300 12.96 4.51 -6.99
C LEU A 300 12.91 4.22 -5.49
N TYR A 301 13.13 5.25 -4.68
CA TYR A 301 12.98 5.19 -3.22
C TYR A 301 11.53 4.89 -2.82
N MET A 302 10.56 5.51 -3.51
CA MET A 302 9.14 5.32 -3.19
C MET A 302 8.65 3.91 -3.43
N VAL A 303 9.12 3.24 -4.49
CA VAL A 303 8.72 1.87 -4.75
C VAL A 303 9.22 0.94 -3.66
N ILE A 304 10.47 1.11 -3.20
CA ILE A 304 10.97 0.34 -2.04
C ILE A 304 10.12 0.66 -0.79
N GLY A 305 9.82 1.94 -0.55
CA GLY A 305 9.08 2.36 0.65
C GLY A 305 7.63 1.94 0.70
N VAL A 306 6.92 2.02 -0.42
CA VAL A 306 5.54 1.57 -0.53
C VAL A 306 5.46 0.06 -0.32
N ASN A 307 6.38 -0.71 -0.90
CA ASN A 307 6.39 -2.16 -0.77
C ASN A 307 6.76 -2.61 0.65
N LEU A 308 7.77 -2.00 1.26
CA LEU A 308 8.11 -2.25 2.67
C LEU A 308 6.93 -1.89 3.58
N ARG A 309 6.29 -0.73 3.36
CA ARG A 309 5.11 -0.30 4.10
C ARG A 309 3.95 -1.28 3.95
N LEU A 310 3.71 -1.85 2.77
CA LEU A 310 2.66 -2.86 2.57
C LEU A 310 2.90 -4.12 3.41
N VAL A 311 4.14 -4.61 3.44
CA VAL A 311 4.52 -5.76 4.29
C VAL A 311 4.29 -5.42 5.76
N MET A 312 4.74 -4.26 6.21
CA MET A 312 4.64 -3.84 7.61
C MET A 312 3.19 -3.54 8.03
N THR A 313 2.37 -2.97 7.14
CA THR A 313 0.93 -2.77 7.38
C THR A 313 0.17 -4.11 7.41
N ASN A 314 0.60 -5.13 6.66
CA ASN A 314 0.04 -6.48 6.79
C ASN A 314 0.29 -7.06 8.20
N LEU A 315 1.48 -6.82 8.77
CA LEU A 315 1.78 -7.21 10.15
C LEU A 315 0.86 -6.49 11.15
N ILE A 316 0.68 -5.17 11.02
CA ILE A 316 -0.23 -4.39 11.89
C ILE A 316 -1.69 -4.85 11.75
N THR A 317 -2.16 -5.03 10.52
CA THR A 317 -3.56 -5.41 10.25
C THR A 317 -3.90 -6.83 10.66
N SER A 318 -2.93 -7.74 10.80
CA SER A 318 -3.16 -9.06 11.39
C SER A 318 -3.68 -8.96 12.85
N PHE A 319 -3.23 -7.95 13.61
CA PHE A 319 -3.72 -7.70 14.97
C PHE A 319 -5.08 -7.00 14.99
N ARG A 320 -5.46 -6.27 13.93
CA ARG A 320 -6.80 -5.68 13.78
C ARG A 320 -7.90 -6.74 13.92
N GLU A 321 -7.70 -7.92 13.34
CA GLU A 321 -8.69 -9.02 13.39
C GLU A 321 -8.86 -9.56 14.82
N TYR A 322 -7.76 -9.65 15.57
CA TYR A 322 -7.80 -9.96 17.01
C TYR A 322 -8.59 -8.90 17.79
N PHE A 323 -8.32 -7.61 17.58
CA PHE A 323 -9.02 -6.54 18.27
C PHE A 323 -10.48 -6.39 17.85
N LEU A 324 -10.81 -6.70 16.59
CA LEU A 324 -12.19 -6.75 16.11
C LEU A 324 -12.96 -7.85 16.83
N ALA A 325 -12.35 -9.05 17.00
CA ALA A 325 -12.96 -10.14 17.75
C ALA A 325 -13.20 -9.78 19.24
N VAL A 326 -12.26 -9.07 19.87
CA VAL A 326 -12.41 -8.57 21.25
C VAL A 326 -13.49 -7.48 21.32
N THR A 327 -13.48 -6.52 20.39
CA THR A 327 -14.45 -5.41 20.36
C THR A 327 -15.87 -5.89 20.08
N ILE A 328 -16.04 -6.95 19.28
CA ILE A 328 -17.34 -7.57 19.03
C ILE A 328 -17.89 -8.25 20.30
N LYS A 329 -17.02 -8.82 21.14
CA LYS A 329 -17.41 -9.48 22.39
C LYS A 329 -17.69 -8.49 23.53
N GLU A 330 -16.87 -7.46 23.66
CA GLU A 330 -16.87 -6.55 24.83
C GLU A 330 -17.42 -5.14 24.52
N GLY A 331 -17.73 -4.84 23.26
CA GLY A 331 -18.29 -3.55 22.81
C GLY A 331 -17.29 -2.37 22.80
N ARG A 332 -16.26 -2.39 23.65
CA ARG A 332 -15.15 -1.42 23.70
C ARG A 332 -13.82 -2.12 24.01
N LEU A 333 -12.70 -1.47 23.70
CA LEU A 333 -11.35 -2.02 23.85
C LEU A 333 -10.76 -1.62 25.21
N SER A 334 -10.19 -2.57 25.96
CA SER A 334 -9.52 -2.27 27.24
C SER A 334 -8.22 -1.48 27.01
N TRP A 335 -7.88 -0.56 27.91
CA TRP A 335 -6.66 0.25 27.78
C TRP A 335 -5.38 -0.58 27.73
N ASP A 336 -5.32 -1.70 28.45
CA ASP A 336 -4.17 -2.60 28.39
C ASP A 336 -4.01 -3.27 27.01
N ALA A 337 -5.13 -3.67 26.40
CA ALA A 337 -5.13 -4.25 25.06
C ALA A 337 -4.70 -3.21 24.00
N TYR A 338 -5.14 -1.96 24.13
CA TYR A 338 -4.69 -0.85 23.27
C TYR A 338 -3.21 -0.53 23.47
N SER A 339 -2.73 -0.44 24.71
CA SER A 339 -1.33 -0.13 25.01
C SER A 339 -0.37 -1.19 24.48
N LYS A 340 -0.79 -2.47 24.42
CA LYS A 340 -0.06 -3.55 23.77
C LYS A 340 -0.02 -3.40 22.25
N TYR A 341 -1.14 -3.03 21.63
CA TYR A 341 -1.22 -2.75 20.18
C TYR A 341 -0.33 -1.57 19.78
N GLU A 342 -0.36 -0.51 20.57
CA GLU A 342 0.43 0.69 20.33
C GLU A 342 1.93 0.38 20.40
N LEU A 343 2.36 -0.35 21.44
CA LEU A 343 3.76 -0.80 21.55
C LEU A 343 4.18 -1.62 20.33
N TYR A 344 3.34 -2.55 19.88
CA TYR A 344 3.61 -3.35 18.69
C TYR A 344 3.72 -2.50 17.41
N THR A 345 2.82 -1.53 17.24
CA THR A 345 2.84 -0.60 16.10
C THR A 345 4.11 0.25 16.11
N PHE A 346 4.57 0.68 17.29
CA PHE A 346 5.82 1.41 17.47
C PHE A 346 7.06 0.57 17.15
N VAL A 347 7.10 -0.69 17.59
CA VAL A 347 8.19 -1.62 17.27
C VAL A 347 8.30 -1.83 15.76
N ILE A 348 7.17 -2.03 15.08
CA ILE A 348 7.15 -2.16 13.60
C ILE A 348 7.59 -0.86 12.92
N ALA A 349 7.12 0.30 13.39
CA ALA A 349 7.51 1.59 12.82
C ALA A 349 9.01 1.85 12.97
N ALA A 350 9.58 1.56 14.14
CA ALA A 350 11.01 1.61 14.39
C ALA A 350 11.78 0.67 13.47
N LEU A 351 11.37 -0.59 13.34
CA LEU A 351 11.99 -1.55 12.42
C LEU A 351 11.93 -1.06 10.96
N THR A 352 10.80 -0.49 10.56
CA THR A 352 10.62 0.09 9.22
C THR A 352 11.56 1.25 8.98
N PHE A 353 11.74 2.13 9.96
CA PHE A 353 12.70 3.25 9.89
C PHE A 353 14.13 2.73 9.68
N ILE A 354 14.54 1.72 10.46
CA ILE A 354 15.88 1.13 10.39
C ILE A 354 16.14 0.52 9.01
N LEU A 355 15.20 -0.32 8.54
CA LEU A 355 15.32 -0.97 7.23
C LEU A 355 15.33 0.08 6.11
N MET A 356 14.44 1.07 6.15
CA MET A 356 14.39 2.09 5.11
C MET A 356 15.64 2.96 5.10
N GLY A 357 16.04 3.51 6.25
CA GLY A 357 17.16 4.44 6.36
C GLY A 357 18.50 3.80 5.99
N SER A 358 18.64 2.50 6.30
CA SER A 358 19.88 1.76 6.11
C SER A 358 19.98 1.04 4.76
N LEU A 359 18.93 0.32 4.32
CA LEU A 359 19.00 -0.53 3.12
C LEU A 359 18.64 0.19 1.82
N SER A 360 17.68 1.12 1.87
CA SER A 360 17.19 1.79 0.66
C SER A 360 18.28 2.47 -0.17
N PRO A 361 19.24 3.23 0.38
CA PRO A 361 20.23 3.93 -0.45
C PRO A 361 21.12 2.96 -1.23
N TYR A 362 21.48 1.81 -0.64
CA TYR A 362 22.28 0.80 -1.33
C TYR A 362 21.46 0.01 -2.35
N LEU A 363 20.21 -0.33 -2.05
CA LEU A 363 19.31 -0.99 -3.01
C LEU A 363 19.02 -0.10 -4.23
N VAL A 364 18.72 1.19 -4.01
CA VAL A 364 18.43 2.13 -5.09
C VAL A 364 19.68 2.41 -5.93
N THR A 365 20.83 2.64 -5.29
CA THR A 365 22.08 2.93 -6.00
C THR A 365 22.59 1.71 -6.75
N GLY A 366 22.52 0.51 -6.16
CA GLY A 366 22.97 -0.73 -6.80
C GLY A 366 22.09 -1.20 -7.95
N LEU A 367 20.77 -1.01 -7.88
CA LEU A 367 19.86 -1.46 -8.93
C LEU A 367 19.71 -0.45 -10.07
N TYR A 368 19.77 0.85 -9.77
CA TYR A 368 19.39 1.91 -10.72
C TYR A 368 20.41 3.03 -10.86
N GLY A 369 21.42 3.12 -10.00
CA GLY A 369 22.38 4.23 -9.99
C GLY A 369 23.16 4.35 -11.31
N GLU A 370 23.62 3.23 -11.87
CA GLU A 370 24.33 3.21 -13.16
C GLU A 370 23.43 3.61 -14.33
N LEU A 371 22.15 3.19 -14.33
CA LEU A 371 21.19 3.56 -15.38
C LEU A 371 20.90 5.07 -15.37
N VAL A 372 20.71 5.65 -14.18
CA VAL A 372 20.45 7.09 -14.06
C VAL A 372 21.71 7.91 -14.41
N LEU A 373 22.91 7.42 -14.05
CA LEU A 373 24.16 8.08 -14.43
C LEU A 373 24.44 7.99 -15.94
N LYS A 374 24.10 6.87 -16.59
CA LYS A 374 24.16 6.74 -18.04
C LYS A 374 23.34 7.84 -18.73
N ASP A 375 22.12 8.09 -18.28
CA ASP A 375 21.28 9.16 -18.81
C ASP A 375 21.88 10.57 -18.59
N ILE A 376 22.48 10.81 -17.42
CA ILE A 376 23.14 12.10 -17.11
C ILE A 376 24.40 12.29 -17.97
N ASN A 377 25.19 11.23 -18.17
CA ASN A 377 26.37 11.22 -19.00
C ASN A 377 26.03 11.49 -20.48
N LEU A 378 24.98 10.85 -20.99
CA LEU A 378 24.46 11.12 -22.34
C LEU A 378 24.00 12.57 -22.50
N ALA A 379 23.33 13.13 -21.48
CA ALA A 379 22.97 14.55 -21.49
C ALA A 379 24.22 15.46 -21.46
N THR A 380 25.31 15.04 -20.80
CA THR A 380 26.58 15.78 -20.73
C THR A 380 27.28 15.82 -22.09
N GLU A 381 27.28 14.73 -22.85
CA GLU A 381 27.82 14.70 -24.22
C GLU A 381 27.02 15.61 -25.18
N GLN A 382 25.71 15.79 -24.94
CA GLN A 382 24.84 16.66 -25.74
C GLN A 382 24.94 18.16 -25.40
N VAL A 383 25.51 18.53 -24.25
CA VAL A 383 25.77 19.93 -23.88
C VAL A 383 26.70 20.63 -24.88
N GLY A 384 27.45 19.87 -25.69
CA GLY A 384 28.17 20.42 -26.84
C GLY A 384 27.30 21.07 -27.93
N LYS A 385 25.96 20.92 -27.91
CA LYS A 385 25.08 21.45 -28.97
C LYS A 385 23.82 22.23 -28.54
N THR A 386 23.20 22.02 -27.36
CA THR A 386 21.88 22.69 -27.08
C THR A 386 21.44 22.86 -25.61
N LEU A 387 22.12 22.28 -24.61
CA LEU A 387 21.70 22.36 -23.19
C LEU A 387 22.56 23.37 -22.41
N THR A 388 21.94 24.22 -21.59
CA THR A 388 22.66 25.16 -20.71
C THR A 388 23.35 24.39 -19.57
N ASN A 389 24.60 24.76 -19.25
CA ASN A 389 25.43 24.16 -18.19
C ASN A 389 24.72 24.10 -16.82
N GLU A 390 23.82 25.04 -16.54
CA GLU A 390 23.05 25.10 -15.30
C GLU A 390 22.07 23.93 -15.13
N ALA A 391 21.33 23.54 -16.17
CA ALA A 391 20.32 22.48 -16.08
C ALA A 391 20.96 21.12 -15.77
N LEU A 392 22.13 20.84 -16.35
CA LEU A 392 22.92 19.65 -16.05
C LEU A 392 23.46 19.68 -14.61
N SER A 393 23.98 20.83 -14.17
CA SER A 393 24.48 20.99 -12.79
C SER A 393 23.40 20.72 -11.74
N ASN A 394 22.17 21.13 -12.01
CA ASN A 394 21.00 20.96 -11.14
C ASN A 394 20.55 19.49 -11.02
N GLN A 395 20.68 18.73 -12.11
CA GLN A 395 20.34 17.31 -12.12
C GLN A 395 21.40 16.50 -11.37
N LEU A 396 22.68 16.83 -11.56
CA LEU A 396 23.77 16.19 -10.85
C LEU A 396 23.72 16.48 -9.34
N SER A 397 23.37 17.70 -8.93
CA SER A 397 23.22 18.03 -7.52
C SER A 397 22.05 17.29 -6.86
N ALA A 398 20.92 17.18 -7.56
CA ALA A 398 19.77 16.40 -7.10
C ALA A 398 20.10 14.91 -7.00
N PHE A 399 20.83 14.36 -7.99
CA PHE A 399 21.31 12.98 -7.96
C PHE A 399 22.22 12.74 -6.75
N LYS A 400 23.23 13.60 -6.53
CA LYS A 400 24.13 13.51 -5.37
C LYS A 400 23.34 13.57 -4.06
N PHE A 401 22.36 14.45 -3.96
CA PHE A 401 21.55 14.53 -2.74
C PHE A 401 20.72 13.26 -2.48
N ILE A 402 20.04 12.73 -3.51
CA ILE A 402 19.13 11.58 -3.37
C ILE A 402 19.89 10.26 -3.16
N PHE A 403 20.99 10.05 -3.87
CA PHE A 403 21.70 8.75 -3.87
C PHE A 403 22.92 8.71 -2.93
N THR A 404 23.56 9.86 -2.68
CA THR A 404 24.86 9.91 -1.99
C THR A 404 24.82 10.62 -0.63
N THR A 405 23.65 11.09 -0.18
CA THR A 405 23.54 11.76 1.13
C THR A 405 22.73 10.93 2.13
N PRO A 406 23.26 10.62 3.34
CA PRO A 406 22.52 9.84 4.34
C PRO A 406 21.28 10.57 4.88
N TRP A 407 21.31 11.91 4.89
CA TRP A 407 20.22 12.75 5.37
C TRP A 407 18.92 12.54 4.58
N PHE A 408 19.00 12.38 3.26
CA PHE A 408 17.82 12.13 2.44
C PHE A 408 17.18 10.79 2.81
N SER A 409 17.99 9.73 2.92
CA SER A 409 17.52 8.40 3.32
C SER A 409 16.83 8.41 4.69
N LEU A 410 17.42 9.10 5.68
CA LEU A 410 16.86 9.23 7.03
C LEU A 410 15.54 10.02 7.04
N LEU A 411 15.47 11.14 6.31
CA LEU A 411 14.23 11.91 6.17
C LEU A 411 13.13 11.06 5.53
N TYR A 412 13.46 10.36 4.44
CA TYR A 412 12.51 9.48 3.77
C TYR A 412 12.04 8.33 4.69
N ALA A 413 12.96 7.70 5.42
CA ALA A 413 12.63 6.70 6.45
C ALA A 413 11.68 7.22 7.52
N GLY A 414 11.89 8.46 7.98
CA GLY A 414 11.00 9.15 8.92
C GLY A 414 9.59 9.29 8.36
N THR A 415 9.45 9.67 7.09
CA THR A 415 8.14 9.83 6.44
C THR A 415 7.40 8.50 6.33
N VAL A 416 8.09 7.41 6.01
CA VAL A 416 7.49 6.07 5.87
C VAL A 416 7.06 5.53 7.23
N ALA A 417 7.90 5.68 8.26
CA ALA A 417 7.56 5.30 9.63
C ALA A 417 6.35 6.09 10.16
N ALA A 418 6.32 7.41 9.98
CA ALA A 418 5.19 8.26 10.38
C ALA A 418 3.90 7.89 9.62
N THR A 419 4.00 7.56 8.33
CA THR A 419 2.85 7.09 7.54
C THR A 419 2.28 5.80 8.09
N LEU A 420 3.15 4.87 8.52
CA LEU A 420 2.74 3.58 9.08
C LEU A 420 2.08 3.74 10.45
N LEU A 421 2.56 4.66 11.31
CA LEU A 421 1.90 5.00 12.58
C LEU A 421 0.48 5.55 12.34
N TYR A 422 0.35 6.48 11.39
CA TYR A 422 -0.94 7.06 11.01
C TYR A 422 -1.91 5.99 10.46
N GLN A 423 -1.43 5.10 9.59
CA GLN A 423 -2.22 3.97 9.09
C GLN A 423 -2.62 3.01 10.21
N GLY A 424 -1.72 2.70 11.14
CA GLY A 424 -2.00 1.83 12.28
C GLY A 424 -3.18 2.32 13.12
N GLN A 425 -3.25 3.62 13.42
CA GLN A 425 -4.39 4.20 14.15
C GLN A 425 -5.67 4.21 13.31
N MET A 426 -5.58 4.56 12.02
CA MET A 426 -6.73 4.52 11.12
C MET A 426 -7.33 3.12 11.01
N THR A 427 -6.52 2.06 10.95
CA THR A 427 -7.04 0.69 10.87
C THR A 427 -7.84 0.28 12.11
N LEU A 428 -7.47 0.78 13.29
CA LEU A 428 -8.19 0.54 14.54
C LEU A 428 -9.52 1.30 14.61
N ILE A 429 -9.53 2.56 14.14
CA ILE A 429 -10.77 3.38 14.03
C ILE A 429 -11.73 2.77 12.99
N GLN A 430 -11.20 2.27 11.87
CA GLN A 430 -11.95 1.55 10.85
C GLN A 430 -12.58 0.27 11.40
N ALA A 431 -11.85 -0.48 12.23
CA ALA A 431 -12.37 -1.67 12.89
C ALA A 431 -13.57 -1.35 13.81
N LYS A 432 -13.55 -0.21 14.50
CA LYS A 432 -14.67 0.25 15.34
C LYS A 432 -15.87 0.77 14.52
N GLY A 433 -15.66 1.13 13.25
CA GLY A 433 -16.70 1.64 12.36
C GLY A 433 -17.07 3.11 12.60
N VAL A 434 -16.23 3.88 13.32
CA VAL A 434 -16.47 5.30 13.69
C VAL A 434 -15.77 6.27 12.72
N ASN A 435 -15.38 5.80 11.53
CA ASN A 435 -14.64 6.59 10.53
C ASN A 435 -15.26 7.93 10.18
N SER A 436 -16.60 8.04 10.21
CA SER A 436 -17.29 9.28 9.84
C SER A 436 -17.03 10.43 10.80
N GLU A 437 -16.70 10.16 12.07
CA GLU A 437 -16.41 11.22 13.05
C GLU A 437 -15.01 11.79 12.87
N VAL A 438 -14.06 10.95 12.46
CA VAL A 438 -12.64 11.28 12.29
C VAL A 438 -12.37 11.87 10.89
N SER A 439 -13.17 11.49 9.92
CA SER A 439 -13.09 11.91 8.51
C SER A 439 -12.95 13.43 8.32
N LYS A 440 -13.79 14.23 9.00
CA LYS A 440 -13.81 15.68 8.77
C LYS A 440 -12.48 16.32 9.15
N ALA A 441 -11.98 16.01 10.34
CA ALA A 441 -10.71 16.55 10.82
C ALA A 441 -9.53 16.03 9.98
N SER A 442 -9.54 14.73 9.60
CA SER A 442 -8.49 14.19 8.74
C SER A 442 -8.46 14.85 7.36
N ASN A 443 -9.61 15.20 6.79
CA ASN A 443 -9.69 15.92 5.52
C ASN A 443 -9.20 17.36 5.66
N ILE A 444 -9.50 18.03 6.77
CA ILE A 444 -8.99 19.38 7.05
C ILE A 444 -7.47 19.35 7.15
N ILE A 445 -6.90 18.40 7.92
CA ILE A 445 -5.44 18.24 8.05
C ILE A 445 -4.81 17.99 6.67
N ALA A 446 -5.41 17.12 5.84
CA ALA A 446 -4.93 16.85 4.49
C ALA A 446 -5.04 18.07 3.55
N GLY A 447 -6.12 18.84 3.64
CA GLY A 447 -6.29 20.07 2.86
C GLY A 447 -5.27 21.14 3.24
N VAL A 448 -5.08 21.37 4.54
CA VAL A 448 -4.05 22.29 5.05
C VAL A 448 -2.65 21.82 4.65
N TYR A 449 -2.37 20.51 4.69
CA TYR A 449 -1.10 19.95 4.21
C TYR A 449 -0.83 20.32 2.75
N ILE A 450 -1.80 20.12 1.84
CA ILE A 450 -1.63 20.49 0.42
C ILE A 450 -1.35 21.99 0.29
N SER A 451 -2.15 22.84 0.94
CA SER A 451 -1.98 24.29 0.83
C SER A 451 -0.64 24.76 1.39
N VAL A 452 -0.22 24.24 2.55
CA VAL A 452 1.07 24.62 3.18
C VAL A 452 2.24 24.15 2.34
N VAL A 453 2.21 22.94 1.79
CA VAL A 453 3.27 22.46 0.89
C VAL A 453 3.31 23.28 -0.39
N ALA A 454 2.17 23.54 -1.02
CA ALA A 454 2.12 24.35 -2.24
C ALA A 454 2.64 25.77 -2.01
N LEU A 455 2.23 26.42 -0.91
CA LEU A 455 2.68 27.77 -0.56
C LEU A 455 4.16 27.82 -0.18
N SER A 456 4.60 26.96 0.74
CA SER A 456 5.99 26.95 1.20
C SER A 456 6.97 26.62 0.08
N THR A 457 6.62 25.66 -0.77
CA THR A 457 7.50 25.26 -1.87
C THR A 457 7.42 26.22 -3.06
N GLY A 458 6.24 26.79 -3.34
CA GLY A 458 6.10 27.89 -4.29
C GLY A 458 6.91 29.12 -3.87
N LEU A 459 6.89 29.50 -2.59
CA LEU A 459 7.71 30.59 -2.06
C LEU A 459 9.21 30.31 -2.22
N VAL A 460 9.68 29.09 -1.94
CA VAL A 460 11.09 28.74 -2.16
C VAL A 460 11.45 28.84 -3.65
N SER A 461 10.58 28.42 -4.57
CA SER A 461 10.83 28.54 -6.01
C SER A 461 10.87 29.99 -6.50
N VAL A 462 10.04 30.88 -5.93
CA VAL A 462 10.00 32.31 -6.31
C VAL A 462 11.17 33.08 -5.71
N VAL A 463 11.52 32.82 -4.43
CA VAL A 463 12.61 33.50 -3.74
C VAL A 463 13.99 33.11 -4.28
N SER A 464 14.13 31.89 -4.82
CA SER A 464 15.41 31.46 -5.38
C SER A 464 15.74 32.08 -6.74
N GLY A 465 14.77 32.70 -7.45
CA GLY A 465 14.96 33.53 -8.66
C GLY A 465 15.44 32.78 -9.91
N HIS A 466 16.37 31.84 -9.74
CA HIS A 466 16.85 30.84 -10.67
C HIS A 466 16.90 29.50 -9.93
N ILE A 467 16.36 28.45 -10.55
CA ILE A 467 16.43 27.08 -10.03
C ILE A 467 17.90 26.67 -10.06
N SER A 468 18.64 26.95 -9.00
CA SER A 468 20.02 26.49 -8.80
C SER A 468 20.00 25.13 -8.12
N GLY A 469 21.03 24.30 -8.32
CA GLY A 469 21.05 22.91 -7.86
C GLY A 469 20.93 22.74 -6.34
N GLN A 470 21.24 23.79 -5.57
CA GLN A 470 21.04 23.84 -4.12
C GLN A 470 19.58 24.12 -3.73
N SER A 471 18.84 24.91 -4.51
CA SER A 471 17.42 25.21 -4.27
C SER A 471 16.56 23.94 -4.30
N ILE A 472 16.85 23.01 -5.23
CA ILE A 472 16.16 21.72 -5.35
C ILE A 472 16.33 20.86 -4.09
N ASN A 473 17.55 20.81 -3.53
CA ASN A 473 17.82 20.04 -2.33
C ASN A 473 17.06 20.60 -1.12
N ILE A 474 17.01 21.93 -0.99
CA ILE A 474 16.25 22.63 0.06
C ILE A 474 14.75 22.34 -0.10
N VAL A 475 14.23 22.40 -1.32
CA VAL A 475 12.84 22.05 -1.63
C VAL A 475 12.50 20.63 -1.18
N LEU A 476 13.36 19.64 -1.48
CA LEU A 476 13.14 18.26 -1.09
C LEU A 476 13.17 18.06 0.43
N ILE A 477 14.14 18.69 1.13
CA ILE A 477 14.21 18.63 2.60
C ILE A 477 12.96 19.24 3.22
N LEU A 478 12.55 20.42 2.75
CA LEU A 478 11.39 21.14 3.25
C LEU A 478 10.10 20.35 3.01
N PHE A 479 9.92 19.79 1.80
CA PHE A 479 8.78 18.97 1.44
C PHE A 479 8.61 17.76 2.38
N TYR A 480 9.67 16.95 2.55
CA TYR A 480 9.59 15.74 3.38
C TYR A 480 9.51 16.07 4.88
N SER A 481 10.09 17.19 5.32
CA SER A 481 9.97 17.66 6.72
C SER A 481 8.54 18.10 7.04
N ILE A 482 7.93 18.93 6.18
CA ILE A 482 6.52 19.35 6.33
C ILE A 482 5.61 18.12 6.29
N LYS A 483 5.83 17.21 5.34
CA LYS A 483 5.04 15.98 5.26
C LYS A 483 5.11 15.17 6.55
N THR A 484 6.31 14.96 7.10
CA THR A 484 6.50 14.22 8.35
C THR A 484 5.77 14.92 9.51
N LEU A 485 5.88 16.24 9.60
CA LEU A 485 5.17 17.03 10.62
C LEU A 485 3.66 16.85 10.54
N PHE A 486 3.07 16.98 9.35
CA PHE A 486 1.62 16.81 9.17
C PHE A 486 1.16 15.38 9.45
N LEU A 487 1.95 14.37 9.12
CA LEU A 487 1.67 12.98 9.49
C LEU A 487 1.69 12.77 11.01
N VAL A 488 2.64 13.38 11.71
CA VAL A 488 2.71 13.34 13.19
C VAL A 488 1.52 14.07 13.82
N VAL A 489 1.15 15.25 13.31
CA VAL A 489 -0.05 15.98 13.76
C VAL A 489 -1.32 15.13 13.53
N GLY A 490 -1.43 14.51 12.36
CA GLY A 490 -2.50 13.57 12.04
C GLY A 490 -2.53 12.39 13.01
N TYR A 491 -1.37 11.78 13.28
CA TYR A 491 -1.24 10.70 14.26
C TYR A 491 -1.69 11.12 15.67
N LEU A 492 -1.21 12.26 16.17
CA LEU A 492 -1.56 12.77 17.50
C LEU A 492 -3.07 13.03 17.63
N TYR A 493 -3.70 13.57 16.58
CA TYR A 493 -5.15 13.73 16.54
C TYR A 493 -5.89 12.39 16.66
N LEU A 494 -5.51 11.40 15.85
CA LEU A 494 -6.12 10.05 15.91
C LEU A 494 -5.87 9.36 17.24
N TRP A 495 -4.69 9.57 17.82
CA TRP A 495 -4.30 9.06 19.12
C TRP A 495 -5.17 9.66 20.23
N LEU A 496 -5.35 10.99 20.26
CA LEU A 496 -6.25 11.67 21.21
C LEU A 496 -7.71 11.23 21.06
N PHE A 497 -8.16 11.03 19.82
CA PHE A 497 -9.50 10.51 19.55
C PHE A 497 -9.67 9.09 20.12
N THR A 498 -8.65 8.24 19.93
CA THR A 498 -8.64 6.86 20.44
C THR A 498 -8.63 6.84 21.96
N PHE A 499 -7.82 7.68 22.60
CA PHE A 499 -7.76 7.85 24.05
C PHE A 499 -9.10 8.24 24.67
N ARG A 500 -9.86 9.13 24.01
CA ARG A 500 -11.13 9.66 24.53
C ARG A 500 -12.34 8.79 24.21
N ARG A 501 -12.42 8.24 23.00
CA ARG A 501 -13.65 7.62 22.48
C ARG A 501 -13.55 6.13 22.19
N VAL A 502 -12.35 5.56 22.15
CA VAL A 502 -12.16 4.15 21.75
C VAL A 502 -11.92 3.24 22.95
N THR A 503 -11.08 3.65 23.90
CA THR A 503 -10.65 2.84 25.05
C THR A 503 -11.45 3.08 26.33
N TYR A 504 -11.48 2.09 27.23
CA TYR A 504 -12.04 2.20 28.59
C TYR A 504 -10.93 2.49 29.63
N ASN A 505 -11.21 3.35 30.61
CA ASN A 505 -10.31 3.66 31.74
C ASN A 505 -8.87 4.00 31.31
N SER A 506 -8.75 4.98 30.41
CA SER A 506 -7.48 5.39 29.82
C SER A 506 -6.52 5.93 30.90
N SER A 507 -5.30 5.38 30.98
CA SER A 507 -4.31 5.80 31.98
C SER A 507 -2.98 6.21 31.34
N LEU A 508 -2.32 7.24 31.91
CA LEU A 508 -1.07 7.76 31.34
C LEU A 508 0.15 6.84 31.57
N ARG A 509 0.03 5.85 32.47
CA ARG A 509 1.16 5.05 32.99
C ARG A 509 1.98 4.33 31.92
N ASN A 510 1.37 3.91 30.81
CA ASN A 510 2.04 3.11 29.77
C ASN A 510 2.44 3.91 28.51
N ILE A 511 2.15 5.21 28.47
CA ILE A 511 2.38 6.05 27.28
C ILE A 511 3.87 6.33 27.10
N ILE A 512 4.53 6.88 28.13
CA ILE A 512 5.96 7.21 28.11
C ILE A 512 6.82 5.96 27.80
N PRO A 513 6.62 4.81 28.47
CA PRO A 513 7.27 3.54 28.11
C PRO A 513 7.15 3.17 26.63
N ASN A 514 5.96 3.30 26.05
CA ASN A 514 5.72 2.97 24.64
C ASN A 514 6.45 3.96 23.71
N PHE A 515 6.43 5.26 24.00
CA PHE A 515 7.16 6.27 23.21
C PHE A 515 8.68 6.06 23.24
N ILE A 516 9.25 5.70 24.40
CA ILE A 516 10.68 5.40 24.51
C ILE A 516 11.05 4.20 23.61
N ALA A 517 10.18 3.20 23.51
CA ALA A 517 10.37 2.05 22.63
C ALA A 517 10.35 2.39 21.12
N LEU A 518 9.82 3.55 20.74
CA LEU A 518 9.91 4.09 19.37
C LEU A 518 11.18 4.92 19.16
N ILE A 519 11.48 5.83 20.09
CA ILE A 519 12.52 6.86 19.92
C ILE A 519 13.93 6.25 20.02
N ILE A 520 14.19 5.37 20.99
CA ILE A 520 15.53 4.82 21.21
C ILE A 520 16.03 4.05 19.97
N PRO A 521 15.26 3.11 19.38
CA PRO A 521 15.72 2.41 18.18
C PRO A 521 15.98 3.34 17.00
N ILE A 522 15.14 4.36 16.80
CA ILE A 522 15.33 5.37 15.75
C ILE A 522 16.65 6.12 15.99
N PHE A 523 16.88 6.63 17.19
CA PHE A 523 18.09 7.39 17.53
C PHE A 523 19.37 6.56 17.38
N VAL A 524 19.39 5.34 17.91
CA VAL A 524 20.52 4.42 17.76
C VAL A 524 20.79 4.12 16.29
N SER A 525 19.74 3.91 15.49
CA SER A 525 19.89 3.65 14.06
C SER A 525 20.46 4.82 13.28
N VAL A 526 20.08 6.07 13.60
CA VAL A 526 20.64 7.28 12.99
C VAL A 526 22.15 7.35 13.24
N ILE A 527 22.59 7.09 14.48
CA ILE A 527 24.00 7.06 14.85
C ILE A 527 24.74 5.98 14.06
N VAL A 528 24.21 4.75 14.01
CA VAL A 528 24.85 3.65 13.29
C VAL A 528 24.92 3.93 11.78
N ILE A 529 23.87 4.48 11.17
CA ILE A 529 23.85 4.80 9.74
C ILE A 529 24.92 5.86 9.42
N ILE A 530 24.98 6.95 10.19
CA ILE A 530 25.89 8.06 9.92
C ILE A 530 27.35 7.67 10.22
N PHE A 531 27.62 7.08 11.39
CA PHE A 531 28.99 6.88 11.86
C PHE A 531 29.61 5.54 11.47
N LEU A 532 28.81 4.49 11.30
CA LEU A 532 29.31 3.14 10.98
C LEU A 532 29.14 2.83 9.49
N GLN A 533 27.91 2.89 8.97
CA GLN A 533 27.61 2.42 7.62
C GLN A 533 28.18 3.34 6.54
N TRP A 534 27.93 4.64 6.65
CA TRP A 534 28.40 5.58 5.63
C TRP A 534 29.92 5.75 5.60
N LYS A 535 30.59 5.49 6.72
CA LYS A 535 32.05 5.49 6.82
C LYS A 535 32.69 4.24 6.22
N THR A 536 32.03 3.09 6.33
CA THR A 536 32.56 1.81 5.83
C THR A 536 32.26 1.57 4.36
N VAL A 537 31.11 2.05 3.87
CA VAL A 537 30.70 1.92 2.47
C VAL A 537 30.18 3.27 1.94
N PRO A 538 31.07 4.20 1.57
CA PRO A 538 30.64 5.49 1.05
C PRO A 538 30.03 5.35 -0.34
N LEU A 539 28.81 5.85 -0.51
CA LEU A 539 28.19 6.06 -1.81
C LEU A 539 28.55 7.46 -2.32
N GLY A 540 29.04 7.56 -3.56
CA GLY A 540 29.54 8.80 -4.14
C GLY A 540 29.62 8.73 -5.66
N VAL A 541 29.83 9.89 -6.29
CA VAL A 541 30.02 10.02 -7.74
C VAL A 541 31.29 10.81 -7.99
N VAL A 542 32.17 10.26 -8.83
CA VAL A 542 33.43 10.90 -9.24
C VAL A 542 33.41 11.11 -10.76
N LEU A 543 33.97 12.22 -11.20
CA LEU A 543 34.26 12.46 -12.62
C LEU A 543 35.49 11.64 -13.00
N ASN A 544 35.34 10.72 -13.93
CA ASN A 544 36.47 10.05 -14.53
C ASN A 544 37.16 11.04 -15.49
N THR A 545 38.32 11.55 -15.08
CA THR A 545 39.10 12.56 -15.81
C THR A 545 39.61 12.07 -17.16
N GLN A 546 39.60 10.76 -17.43
CA GLN A 546 40.04 10.19 -18.70
C GLN A 546 38.96 10.24 -19.79
N ASN A 547 37.69 10.07 -19.41
CA ASN A 547 36.57 9.98 -20.36
C ASN A 547 35.60 11.17 -20.25
N GLY A 548 35.75 12.03 -19.24
CA GLY A 548 34.83 13.13 -18.95
C GLY A 548 33.46 12.68 -18.41
N LEU A 549 33.30 11.38 -18.11
CA LEU A 549 32.05 10.77 -17.66
C LEU A 549 31.98 10.62 -16.14
N TYR A 550 30.78 10.72 -15.59
CA TYR A 550 30.52 10.49 -14.17
C TYR A 550 30.36 8.99 -13.88
N GLU A 551 31.11 8.48 -12.90
CA GLU A 551 31.06 7.09 -12.43
C GLU A 551 30.80 7.03 -10.91
N LEU A 552 30.21 5.93 -10.44
CA LEU A 552 30.03 5.68 -9.00
C LEU A 552 31.37 5.38 -8.35
N THR A 553 31.65 5.98 -7.18
CA THR A 553 32.86 5.67 -6.38
C THR A 553 32.91 4.21 -5.96
N THR A 554 31.75 3.63 -5.64
CA THR A 554 31.62 2.25 -5.19
C THR A 554 30.57 1.56 -6.05
N LYS A 555 30.99 0.55 -6.81
CA LYS A 555 30.05 -0.35 -7.48
C LYS A 555 29.37 -1.18 -6.39
N VAL A 556 28.09 -0.91 -6.15
CA VAL A 556 27.31 -1.62 -5.13
C VAL A 556 27.04 -3.03 -5.63
N THR A 557 27.84 -3.98 -5.14
CA THR A 557 27.71 -5.40 -5.47
C THR A 557 26.79 -6.12 -4.49
N LEU A 558 26.28 -7.30 -4.87
CA LEU A 558 25.42 -8.14 -4.02
C LEU A 558 25.99 -8.38 -2.60
N PRO A 559 27.31 -8.63 -2.42
CA PRO A 559 27.91 -8.77 -1.09
C PRO A 559 27.80 -7.53 -0.21
N ILE A 560 27.86 -6.33 -0.79
CA ILE A 560 27.70 -5.07 -0.05
C ILE A 560 26.26 -4.90 0.41
N ILE A 561 25.29 -5.23 -0.45
CA ILE A 561 23.86 -5.20 -0.07
C ILE A 561 23.60 -6.22 1.05
N ALA A 562 24.20 -7.41 0.97
CA ALA A 562 24.07 -8.44 1.99
C ALA A 562 24.71 -8.01 3.32
N SER A 563 25.91 -7.42 3.30
CA SER A 563 26.58 -6.95 4.52
C SER A 563 25.79 -5.82 5.20
N VAL A 564 25.29 -4.86 4.43
CA VAL A 564 24.40 -3.81 4.95
C VAL A 564 23.13 -4.44 5.52
N SER A 565 22.52 -5.40 4.84
CA SER A 565 21.31 -6.11 5.32
C SER A 565 21.54 -6.80 6.66
N VAL A 566 22.70 -7.44 6.85
CA VAL A 566 23.07 -8.08 8.10
C VAL A 566 23.22 -7.03 9.20
N ILE A 567 23.91 -5.92 8.94
CA ILE A 567 24.07 -4.82 9.91
C ILE A 567 22.70 -4.23 10.28
N SER A 568 21.85 -3.91 9.29
CA SER A 568 20.50 -3.38 9.55
C SER A 568 19.63 -4.36 10.31
N SER A 569 19.76 -5.66 10.05
CA SER A 569 18.98 -6.71 10.73
C SER A 569 19.45 -6.91 12.16
N ILE A 570 20.77 -6.89 12.42
CA ILE A 570 21.33 -6.97 13.78
C ILE A 570 20.91 -5.74 14.58
N VAL A 571 21.14 -4.53 14.05
CA VAL A 571 20.75 -3.27 14.71
C VAL A 571 19.24 -3.25 14.93
N GLY A 572 18.46 -3.61 13.92
CA GLY A 572 17.02 -3.73 13.98
C GLY A 572 16.56 -4.68 15.08
N PHE A 573 17.06 -5.91 15.08
CA PHE A 573 16.68 -6.92 16.06
C PHE A 573 17.10 -6.53 17.48
N VAL A 574 18.35 -6.13 17.67
CA VAL A 574 18.90 -5.73 18.98
C VAL A 574 18.13 -4.55 19.52
N THR A 575 17.95 -3.48 18.76
CA THR A 575 17.28 -2.27 19.27
C THR A 575 15.77 -2.45 19.44
N THR A 576 15.09 -3.08 18.47
CA THR A 576 13.62 -3.18 18.50
C THR A 576 13.09 -4.31 19.38
N MET A 577 13.90 -5.33 19.73
CA MET A 577 13.50 -6.37 20.68
C MET A 577 13.98 -6.09 22.10
N ILE A 578 15.23 -5.65 22.30
CA ILE A 578 15.78 -5.46 23.64
C ILE A 578 15.15 -4.27 24.36
N VAL A 579 14.92 -3.16 23.65
CA VAL A 579 14.35 -1.94 24.27
C VAL A 579 12.95 -2.20 24.84
N PRO A 580 12.00 -2.83 24.13
CA PRO A 580 10.72 -3.21 24.73
C PRO A 580 10.85 -4.23 25.87
N LEU A 581 11.86 -5.12 25.83
CA LEU A 581 12.08 -6.14 26.85
C LEU A 581 12.55 -5.54 28.18
N ILE A 582 13.38 -4.50 28.14
CA ILE A 582 13.82 -3.75 29.31
C ILE A 582 12.66 -2.94 29.91
N ILE A 583 11.87 -2.28 29.05
CA ILE A 583 10.86 -1.34 29.51
C ILE A 583 9.57 -2.05 29.96
N ARG A 584 9.11 -3.08 29.24
CA ARG A 584 7.89 -3.85 29.56
C ARG A 584 8.09 -5.36 29.31
N PRO A 585 8.84 -6.07 30.16
CA PRO A 585 9.21 -7.47 29.92
C PRO A 585 8.00 -8.39 29.71
N LYS A 586 6.94 -8.28 30.53
CA LYS A 586 5.73 -9.12 30.41
C LYS A 586 4.99 -8.93 29.07
N VAL A 587 5.00 -7.71 28.53
CA VAL A 587 4.34 -7.40 27.25
C VAL A 587 5.24 -7.76 26.07
N ALA A 588 6.53 -7.46 26.14
CA ALA A 588 7.50 -7.82 25.12
C ALA A 588 7.61 -9.35 24.95
N ILE A 589 7.66 -10.11 26.05
CA ILE A 589 7.63 -11.57 26.03
C ILE A 589 6.32 -12.08 25.41
N SER A 590 5.18 -11.43 25.69
CA SER A 590 3.91 -11.76 25.02
C SER A 590 3.93 -11.45 23.51
N ILE A 591 4.62 -10.39 23.06
CA ILE A 591 4.76 -10.07 21.63
C ILE A 591 5.60 -11.15 20.95
N VAL A 592 6.72 -11.56 21.55
CA VAL A 592 7.60 -12.62 21.03
C VAL A 592 6.87 -13.97 21.00
N LEU A 593 6.20 -14.36 22.09
CA LEU A 593 5.47 -15.63 22.17
C LEU A 593 4.23 -15.70 21.26
N ASN A 594 3.64 -14.57 20.90
CA ASN A 594 2.50 -14.50 20.00
C ASN A 594 2.88 -14.36 18.52
N LEU A 595 4.17 -14.28 18.17
CA LEU A 595 4.59 -14.39 16.76
C LEU A 595 4.12 -15.75 16.20
N PRO A 596 3.51 -15.80 15.01
CA PRO A 596 2.82 -17.00 14.52
C PRO A 596 3.69 -18.26 14.50
N ILE A 597 4.98 -18.12 14.22
CA ILE A 597 5.96 -19.20 14.22
C ILE A 597 6.28 -19.67 15.65
N ILE A 598 6.56 -18.72 16.55
CA ILE A 598 6.92 -19.01 17.94
C ILE A 598 5.72 -19.57 18.71
N LYS A 599 4.51 -19.07 18.43
CA LYS A 599 3.27 -19.61 19.00
C LYS A 599 3.05 -21.06 18.60
N GLN A 600 3.29 -21.43 17.34
CA GLN A 600 3.20 -22.83 16.90
C GLN A 600 4.24 -23.71 17.60
N ILE A 601 5.48 -23.24 17.74
CA ILE A 601 6.55 -23.99 18.43
C ILE A 601 6.23 -24.13 19.92
N ALA A 602 5.77 -23.06 20.58
CA ALA A 602 5.41 -23.07 21.99
C ALA A 602 4.15 -23.91 22.27
N GLU A 603 3.13 -23.86 21.40
CA GLU A 603 1.95 -24.74 21.49
C GLU A 603 2.33 -26.20 21.27
N LYS A 604 3.22 -26.49 20.30
CA LYS A 604 3.74 -27.84 20.06
C LYS A 604 4.56 -28.37 21.24
N GLN A 605 5.44 -27.56 21.82
CA GLN A 605 6.19 -27.92 23.03
C GLN A 605 5.27 -28.06 24.26
N LYS A 606 4.17 -27.31 24.33
CA LYS A 606 3.16 -27.43 25.39
C LYS A 606 2.30 -28.67 25.22
N GLU A 607 1.98 -29.07 23.99
CA GLU A 607 1.36 -30.36 23.69
C GLU A 607 2.33 -31.52 23.99
N GLU A 608 3.59 -31.44 23.56
CA GLU A 608 4.61 -32.46 23.84
C GLU A 608 4.91 -32.59 25.33
N SER A 609 4.97 -31.50 26.10
CA SER A 609 5.17 -31.56 27.54
C SER A 609 3.95 -32.10 28.29
N LYS A 610 2.72 -31.80 27.82
CA LYS A 610 1.49 -32.45 28.32
C LYS A 610 1.47 -33.94 28.01
N VAL A 611 1.89 -34.35 26.80
CA VAL A 611 1.98 -35.76 26.42
C VAL A 611 3.05 -36.47 27.24
N LYS A 612 4.19 -35.84 27.51
CA LYS A 612 5.24 -36.38 28.40
C LYS A 612 4.79 -36.49 29.86
N LEU A 613 4.03 -35.52 30.36
CA LEU A 613 3.42 -35.58 31.70
C LEU A 613 2.40 -36.72 31.80
N LEU A 614 1.54 -36.88 30.79
CA LEU A 614 0.54 -37.96 30.74
C LEU A 614 1.18 -39.35 30.56
N ALA A 615 2.30 -39.43 29.83
CA ALA A 615 3.10 -40.65 29.71
C ALA A 615 3.78 -41.03 31.03
N ASN A 616 4.28 -40.04 31.78
CA ASN A 616 4.89 -40.25 33.10
C ASN A 616 3.86 -40.67 34.17
N GLU A 617 2.58 -40.37 33.98
CA GLU A 617 1.47 -40.79 34.86
C GLU A 617 0.85 -42.15 34.46
N ASN A 618 1.50 -42.93 33.57
CA ASN A 618 1.01 -44.24 33.08
C ASN A 618 -0.39 -44.22 32.44
N ILE A 619 -0.81 -43.08 31.87
CA ILE A 619 -2.10 -42.98 31.17
C ILE A 619 -1.88 -43.35 29.71
N ASN A 620 -2.54 -44.43 29.26
CA ASN A 620 -2.34 -45.02 27.94
C ASN A 620 -2.84 -44.08 26.82
N ILE A 621 -1.91 -43.56 26.02
CA ILE A 621 -2.14 -42.47 25.06
C ILE A 621 -3.05 -42.89 23.89
N SER A 622 -3.05 -44.17 23.54
CA SER A 622 -3.90 -44.73 22.46
C SER A 622 -5.38 -44.78 22.82
N ALA A 623 -5.76 -44.86 24.10
CA ALA A 623 -7.15 -44.84 24.54
C ALA A 623 -7.75 -43.41 24.60
N ILE A 624 -6.90 -42.39 24.69
CA ILE A 624 -7.32 -40.97 24.81
C ILE A 624 -7.73 -40.39 23.45
N GLU A 625 -7.20 -40.91 22.34
CA GLU A 625 -7.51 -40.37 21.01
C GLU A 625 -8.96 -40.63 20.60
N ASP A 626 -9.50 -41.80 20.98
CA ASP A 626 -10.91 -42.17 20.77
C ASP A 626 -11.86 -41.50 21.79
N GLN A 627 -11.39 -41.15 22.99
CA GLN A 627 -12.22 -40.56 24.06
C GLN A 627 -12.05 -39.05 24.23
N LYS A 628 -11.25 -38.42 23.37
CA LYS A 628 -10.87 -36.99 23.43
C LYS A 628 -12.09 -36.06 23.51
N GLU A 629 -13.16 -36.41 22.80
CA GLU A 629 -14.39 -35.62 22.76
C GLU A 629 -15.22 -35.75 24.05
N ILE A 630 -15.21 -36.93 24.68
CA ILE A 630 -15.91 -37.23 25.93
C ILE A 630 -15.19 -36.55 27.12
N ILE A 631 -13.86 -36.62 27.12
CA ILE A 631 -13.02 -35.99 28.15
C ILE A 631 -13.08 -34.46 28.02
N LEU A 632 -13.09 -33.90 26.79
CA LEU A 632 -13.31 -32.46 26.57
C LEU A 632 -14.71 -31.99 27.02
N ARG A 633 -15.74 -32.85 26.95
CA ARG A 633 -17.08 -32.55 27.49
C ARG A 633 -17.10 -32.59 29.03
N ALA A 634 -16.42 -33.55 29.64
CA ALA A 634 -16.33 -33.69 31.10
C ALA A 634 -15.51 -32.55 31.74
N ILE A 635 -14.39 -32.16 31.14
CA ILE A 635 -13.50 -31.09 31.64
C ILE A 635 -14.16 -29.70 31.55
N ASN A 636 -15.04 -29.48 30.57
CA ASN A 636 -15.74 -28.20 30.38
C ASN A 636 -16.97 -28.02 31.28
N GLY A 637 -17.23 -28.93 32.23
CA GLY A 637 -18.23 -28.71 33.28
C GLY A 637 -19.67 -28.57 32.79
N PHE A 638 -20.03 -29.17 31.64
CA PHE A 638 -21.43 -29.32 31.28
C PHE A 638 -22.00 -30.52 32.06
N SER A 639 -22.48 -30.26 33.27
CA SER A 639 -23.36 -31.17 33.97
C SER A 639 -24.69 -31.24 33.22
N VAL A 640 -25.00 -32.40 32.66
CA VAL A 640 -26.34 -32.71 32.16
C VAL A 640 -27.27 -32.82 33.38
N LYS A 641 -27.83 -31.68 33.76
CA LYS A 641 -29.24 -31.60 34.14
C LYS A 641 -29.92 -30.71 33.11
N GLU A 642 -30.07 -31.25 31.91
CA GLU A 642 -31.14 -30.76 31.03
C GLU A 642 -32.45 -31.07 31.75
N LYS A 643 -33.04 -30.04 32.38
CA LYS A 643 -34.50 -29.96 32.36
C LYS A 643 -34.85 -29.84 30.89
N GLU A 644 -35.52 -30.85 30.35
CA GLU A 644 -36.24 -30.74 29.09
C GLU A 644 -37.04 -29.43 29.13
N LEU A 645 -36.56 -28.45 28.38
CA LEU A 645 -37.32 -27.25 28.08
C LEU A 645 -38.35 -27.69 27.06
N ASP A 646 -39.58 -27.84 27.54
CA ASP A 646 -40.76 -28.14 26.75
C ASP A 646 -40.83 -27.17 25.55
N GLU A 647 -40.54 -27.68 24.35
CA GLU A 647 -40.49 -26.90 23.10
C GLU A 647 -41.81 -26.16 22.87
N GLU A 648 -42.93 -26.69 23.38
CA GLU A 648 -44.24 -26.04 23.30
C GLU A 648 -44.33 -24.74 24.10
N ASP A 649 -43.64 -24.63 25.23
CA ASP A 649 -43.68 -23.46 26.10
C ASP A 649 -42.68 -22.37 25.67
N PHE A 650 -41.55 -22.79 25.06
CA PHE A 650 -40.62 -21.87 24.39
C PHE A 650 -41.24 -21.24 23.14
N MET A 651 -42.00 -22.02 22.37
CA MET A 651 -42.69 -21.55 21.15
C MET A 651 -43.88 -20.63 21.44
N LYS A 652 -44.48 -20.69 22.64
CA LYS A 652 -45.49 -19.72 23.08
C LYS A 652 -44.92 -18.32 23.36
N LYS A 653 -43.66 -18.23 23.81
CA LYS A 653 -43.04 -16.95 24.24
C LYS A 653 -42.49 -16.08 23.10
N TYR A 654 -42.24 -16.64 21.91
CA TYR A 654 -41.59 -15.95 20.78
C TYR A 654 -42.39 -15.96 19.47
N LYS A 655 -43.72 -15.83 19.54
CA LYS A 655 -44.53 -15.52 18.35
C LYS A 655 -44.26 -14.10 17.86
N PHE A 656 -43.28 -13.96 16.97
CA PHE A 656 -43.34 -12.91 15.96
C PHE A 656 -44.61 -13.13 15.12
N LYS A 657 -45.46 -12.10 14.99
CA LYS A 657 -46.58 -12.11 14.05
C LYS A 657 -46.03 -12.27 12.63
N GLU A 658 -46.00 -13.50 12.12
CA GLU A 658 -45.91 -13.74 10.69
C GLU A 658 -47.14 -13.12 10.04
N LYS A 659 -46.93 -12.11 9.20
CA LYS A 659 -47.95 -11.68 8.26
C LYS A 659 -47.97 -12.74 7.15
N PRO A 660 -49.10 -13.40 6.86
CA PRO A 660 -49.15 -14.39 5.79
C PRO A 660 -48.90 -13.69 4.46
N LYS A 661 -47.76 -13.97 3.83
CA LYS A 661 -47.56 -13.69 2.41
C LYS A 661 -48.04 -14.91 1.63
N VAL A 662 -49.31 -14.87 1.23
CA VAL A 662 -49.89 -15.85 0.31
C VAL A 662 -49.19 -15.70 -1.04
N TYR A 663 -48.56 -16.76 -1.52
CA TYR A 663 -48.18 -16.89 -2.93
C TYR A 663 -48.63 -18.24 -3.46
N LYS A 664 -49.39 -18.21 -4.57
CA LYS A 664 -49.77 -19.38 -5.36
C LYS A 664 -48.52 -20.04 -5.94
N ILE A 665 -48.34 -21.32 -5.64
CA ILE A 665 -47.40 -22.18 -6.37
C ILE A 665 -47.96 -22.37 -7.79
N LYS A 666 -47.27 -21.82 -8.80
CA LYS A 666 -47.60 -22.10 -10.21
C LYS A 666 -46.77 -23.31 -10.65
N GLY A 667 -47.41 -24.48 -10.69
CA GLY A 667 -46.80 -25.69 -11.24
C GLY A 667 -47.15 -27.00 -10.54
N SER A 668 -48.44 -27.29 -10.31
CA SER A 668 -48.90 -28.68 -10.29
C SER A 668 -49.43 -28.98 -11.68
N LYS A 669 -48.66 -29.70 -12.48
CA LYS A 669 -49.22 -30.39 -13.64
C LYS A 669 -49.88 -31.65 -13.10
N ALA A 670 -51.21 -31.63 -13.08
CA ALA A 670 -51.98 -32.85 -13.03
C ALA A 670 -51.77 -33.61 -14.34
N LYS A 671 -51.05 -34.72 -14.27
CA LYS A 671 -51.47 -36.04 -14.76
C LYS A 671 -50.59 -37.09 -14.13
#